data_AF-A0A1H7DXC1-F1
#
_entry.id   AF-A0A1H7DXC1-F1
#
_cell.length_a   1.000
_cell.length_b   1.000
_cell.length_c   1.000
_cell.angle_alpha   90.00
_cell.angle_beta   90.00
_cell.angle_gamma   90.00
#
_symmetry.space_group_name_H-M   'P 1'
#
loop_
_entity.id
_entity.type
_entity.pdbx_description
1 polymer ?
#
loop_
_entity_poly.entity_id
_entity_poly.type
_entity_poly.pdbx_seq_one_letter_code
_entity_poly.pdbx_strand_id
1 'polypeptide(L)'
;MYRALLVCNSVYEADTSSLATLRGPSTDGPLLRHALVDPRTGMFDERNVDVRMDLPAHELLDAASQFFADSGQDDTLLFYFSGHARSRHNSLFLCCRNTVAGRLAGTAVSNISLGQMITDAAARTKIVLLDCCEAGAWKGAFPESAEFGEGSFLIAACPPSGAAADAERTGMPSPFTQALIDGLRHDATASGPTGHVDLEDLYAYVAKRLKHRITPHRKFDGNGHIPIARRPAQPAAAAVRATRAPAAEPPPRPFIDETTTDTGINSDRVARFRADLRPEITGRMPEQLTTVEFLQRANLLRHGRLTRAGALLFGDDPTAVVPTAVVQCTQVHGLDKTALMDAQPPFAGSVPEQIVHARDFVAKLVHRGEEPTEDDARAQPFYDYPMIAVREIIANALVHRDYEHAQSCVHVRVYADRIEVVNPGSWQGAELSPDVRRALGDLASESRRPNFRLAHILTWVKVVEGEGSGIPRALSECRRIGAPEPTVSFSGGMVIVTLYPREPDTSLIVSPTAAARTEPRRVAADPPAAHRMLTPVFYLSYARAQQSRRPAAPRAEASRHVPQFFDDLSMNVNELLGLPGGEVAGYVDLTLDGGERWQDQVLHAVGTCQVFISLLSPSYFASRWCAMEWDAFARRRTTDRRSGAPVPSTGFLPLSWVPTSKAIPQPIAEINTFGAALDPEVRRHYQAEGLYGLMTMRLDHEYAQVVWRVAMQIAQMCQEQTVEPDVPLTAYDLKDTFS
;
A
#
# COMPACT_ATOMS: atom_id res chain seq x y z
N MET A 1 2.35 -1.51 -32.54
CA MET A 1 1.25 -0.91 -33.34
C MET A 1 0.12 -0.47 -32.41
N TYR A 2 -0.68 0.55 -32.75
CA TYR A 2 -1.82 0.97 -31.90
C TYR A 2 -3.08 0.16 -32.24
N ARG A 3 -3.70 -0.45 -31.23
CA ARG A 3 -4.92 -1.28 -31.35
C ARG A 3 -5.89 -0.94 -30.22
N ALA A 4 -7.19 -0.93 -30.52
CA ALA A 4 -8.21 -0.61 -29.54
C ALA A 4 -9.42 -1.54 -29.63
N LEU A 5 -9.95 -1.91 -28.46
CA LEU A 5 -11.24 -2.57 -28.29
C LEU A 5 -12.14 -1.66 -27.44
N LEU A 6 -13.20 -1.14 -28.05
CA LEU A 6 -14.17 -0.26 -27.41
C LEU A 6 -15.48 -1.04 -27.20
N VAL A 7 -15.80 -1.35 -25.95
CA VAL A 7 -17.02 -2.07 -25.56
C VAL A 7 -18.00 -1.07 -24.95
N CYS A 8 -19.23 -1.01 -25.48
CA CYS A 8 -20.24 -0.06 -25.02
C CYS A 8 -21.59 -0.75 -24.82
N ASN A 9 -22.03 -0.86 -23.57
CA ASN A 9 -23.28 -1.50 -23.20
C ASN A 9 -24.29 -0.46 -22.72
N SER A 10 -25.34 -0.27 -23.52
CA SER A 10 -26.44 0.65 -23.28
C SER A 10 -27.72 -0.04 -22.81
N VAL A 11 -27.94 -1.31 -23.23
CA VAL A 11 -29.18 -2.06 -22.95
C VAL A 11 -28.91 -3.24 -22.00
N TYR A 12 -29.81 -3.45 -21.02
CA TYR A 12 -29.71 -4.48 -19.98
C TYR A 12 -31.02 -5.27 -19.85
N GLU A 13 -31.27 -6.18 -20.78
CA GLU A 13 -32.58 -6.84 -20.94
C GLU A 13 -32.90 -7.84 -19.83
N ALA A 14 -31.87 -8.39 -19.17
CA ALA A 14 -32.05 -9.43 -18.16
C ALA A 14 -32.47 -8.89 -16.78
N ASP A 15 -32.28 -7.59 -16.51
CA ASP A 15 -32.61 -6.97 -15.22
C ASP A 15 -32.85 -5.45 -15.37
N THR A 16 -33.89 -5.12 -16.13
CA THR A 16 -34.29 -3.72 -16.39
C THR A 16 -34.74 -2.98 -15.12
N SER A 17 -35.06 -3.71 -14.05
CA SER A 17 -35.41 -3.15 -12.73
C SER A 17 -34.20 -2.59 -11.99
N SER A 18 -33.05 -3.27 -12.06
CA SER A 18 -31.85 -2.88 -11.30
C SER A 18 -30.81 -2.15 -12.15
N LEU A 19 -30.89 -2.31 -13.48
CA LEU A 19 -29.99 -1.74 -14.46
C LEU A 19 -30.79 -0.99 -15.53
N ALA A 20 -30.87 0.34 -15.39
CA ALA A 20 -31.57 1.18 -16.35
C ALA A 20 -30.79 1.28 -17.68
N THR A 21 -31.50 1.40 -18.81
CA THR A 21 -30.90 1.70 -20.11
C THR A 21 -30.15 3.02 -20.07
N LEU A 22 -28.92 3.03 -20.61
CA LEU A 22 -28.05 4.22 -20.66
C LEU A 22 -28.11 4.88 -22.04
N ARG A 23 -27.96 6.21 -22.08
CA ARG A 23 -28.10 7.02 -23.30
C ARG A 23 -26.76 7.33 -23.99
N GLY A 24 -25.67 7.38 -23.22
CA GLY A 24 -24.32 7.69 -23.69
C GLY A 24 -23.63 6.56 -24.46
N PRO A 25 -23.61 5.30 -23.97
CA PRO A 25 -22.76 4.26 -24.53
C PRO A 25 -22.97 3.99 -26.03
N SER A 26 -24.21 4.11 -26.52
CA SER A 26 -24.55 3.96 -27.94
C SER A 26 -23.84 4.98 -28.86
N THR A 27 -23.41 6.10 -28.30
CA THR A 27 -22.76 7.22 -28.99
C THR A 27 -21.26 7.29 -28.69
N ASP A 28 -20.87 6.89 -27.48
CA ASP A 28 -19.49 6.95 -26.97
C ASP A 28 -18.49 6.20 -27.86
N GLY A 29 -18.72 4.90 -28.09
CA GLY A 29 -17.83 4.05 -28.88
C GLY A 29 -17.57 4.57 -30.30
N PRO A 30 -18.62 4.86 -31.10
CA PRO A 30 -18.45 5.41 -32.45
C PRO A 30 -17.70 6.75 -32.49
N LEU A 31 -17.99 7.67 -31.57
CA LEU A 31 -17.31 8.98 -31.55
C LEU A 31 -15.87 8.88 -31.07
N LEU A 32 -15.59 8.03 -30.08
CA LEU A 32 -14.22 7.78 -29.63
C LEU A 32 -13.39 7.11 -30.72
N ARG A 33 -13.96 6.12 -31.44
CA ARG A 33 -13.31 5.52 -32.63
C ARG A 33 -12.92 6.61 -33.63
N HIS A 34 -13.85 7.51 -33.97
CA HIS A 34 -13.57 8.59 -34.92
C HIS A 34 -12.45 9.54 -34.46
N ALA A 35 -12.33 9.79 -33.14
CA ALA A 35 -11.24 10.57 -32.59
C ALA A 35 -9.89 9.84 -32.64
N LEU A 36 -9.87 8.53 -32.34
CA LEU A 36 -8.64 7.71 -32.33
C LEU A 36 -8.03 7.53 -33.73
N VAL A 37 -8.87 7.49 -34.78
CA VAL A 37 -8.47 7.28 -36.19
C VAL A 37 -8.42 8.57 -37.01
N ASP A 38 -8.64 9.73 -36.39
CA ASP A 38 -8.67 11.02 -37.09
C ASP A 38 -7.35 11.24 -37.86
N PRO A 39 -7.37 11.50 -39.18
CA PRO A 39 -6.13 11.56 -39.97
C PRO A 39 -5.13 12.65 -39.53
N ARG A 40 -5.59 13.66 -38.80
CA ARG A 40 -4.76 14.80 -38.35
C ARG A 40 -4.20 14.58 -36.96
N THR A 41 -4.94 13.91 -36.10
CA THR A 41 -4.69 13.87 -34.64
C THR A 41 -4.67 12.47 -34.06
N GLY A 42 -5.30 11.50 -34.71
CA GLY A 42 -5.32 10.11 -34.32
C GLY A 42 -3.98 9.39 -34.49
N MET A 43 -3.79 8.33 -33.72
CA MET A 43 -2.63 7.43 -33.80
C MET A 43 -2.98 6.00 -34.17
N PHE A 44 -4.28 5.67 -34.25
CA PHE A 44 -4.77 4.32 -34.52
C PHE A 44 -5.13 4.15 -36.00
N ASP A 45 -4.78 3.00 -36.58
CA ASP A 45 -5.29 2.60 -37.90
C ASP A 45 -6.75 2.16 -37.75
N GLU A 46 -7.60 2.53 -38.71
CA GLU A 46 -9.02 2.24 -38.67
C GLU A 46 -9.34 0.74 -38.56
N ARG A 47 -8.49 -0.13 -39.13
CA ARG A 47 -8.63 -1.60 -39.08
C ARG A 47 -8.32 -2.19 -37.71
N ASN A 48 -7.68 -1.41 -36.85
CA ASN A 48 -7.22 -1.84 -35.53
C ASN A 48 -8.09 -1.29 -34.39
N VAL A 49 -9.18 -0.58 -34.69
CA VAL A 49 -10.13 -0.07 -33.70
C VAL A 49 -11.45 -0.80 -33.85
N ASP A 50 -11.67 -1.75 -32.95
CA ASP A 50 -12.88 -2.57 -32.91
C ASP A 50 -13.89 -1.98 -31.92
N VAL A 51 -15.15 -1.85 -32.36
CA VAL A 51 -16.26 -1.34 -31.54
C VAL A 51 -17.31 -2.42 -31.40
N ARG A 52 -17.67 -2.73 -30.16
CA ARG A 52 -18.66 -3.75 -29.82
C ARG A 52 -19.74 -3.15 -28.94
N MET A 53 -20.99 -3.39 -29.32
CA MET A 53 -22.16 -2.78 -28.68
C MET A 53 -23.01 -3.85 -28.01
N ASP A 54 -23.49 -3.55 -26.80
CA ASP A 54 -24.49 -4.35 -26.08
C ASP A 54 -24.16 -5.86 -26.00
N LEU A 55 -22.90 -6.18 -25.70
CA LEU A 55 -22.43 -7.56 -25.63
C LEU A 55 -22.99 -8.28 -24.40
N PRO A 56 -23.37 -9.57 -24.52
CA PRO A 56 -23.51 -10.45 -23.37
C PRO A 56 -22.13 -10.80 -22.76
N ALA A 57 -22.12 -11.27 -21.52
CA ALA A 57 -20.88 -11.46 -20.75
C ALA A 57 -19.87 -12.41 -21.41
N HIS A 58 -20.35 -13.52 -22.01
CA HIS A 58 -19.47 -14.47 -22.68
C HIS A 58 -18.80 -13.87 -23.92
N GLU A 59 -19.55 -13.14 -24.77
CA GLU A 59 -18.98 -12.48 -25.94
C GLU A 59 -18.00 -11.35 -25.56
N LEU A 60 -18.24 -10.64 -24.46
CA LEU A 60 -17.29 -9.64 -23.96
C LEU A 60 -15.99 -10.32 -23.51
N LEU A 61 -16.08 -11.40 -22.72
CA LEU A 61 -14.92 -12.18 -22.29
C LEU A 61 -14.13 -12.72 -23.48
N ASP A 62 -14.82 -13.29 -24.48
CA ASP A 62 -14.20 -13.84 -25.67
C ASP A 62 -13.52 -12.74 -26.50
N ALA A 63 -14.19 -11.59 -26.70
CA ALA A 63 -13.63 -10.46 -27.42
C ALA A 63 -12.40 -9.86 -26.71
N ALA A 64 -12.45 -9.73 -25.38
CA ALA A 64 -11.32 -9.25 -24.58
C ALA A 64 -10.16 -10.25 -24.62
N SER A 65 -10.44 -11.55 -24.45
CA SER A 65 -9.45 -12.62 -24.49
C SER A 65 -8.71 -12.63 -25.83
N GLN A 66 -9.45 -12.58 -26.95
CA GLN A 66 -8.87 -12.52 -28.29
C GLN A 66 -8.02 -11.25 -28.48
N PHE A 67 -8.53 -10.09 -28.06
CA PHE A 67 -7.85 -8.81 -28.20
C PHE A 67 -6.49 -8.77 -27.49
N PHE A 68 -6.44 -9.27 -26.26
CA PHE A 68 -5.21 -9.31 -25.47
C PHE A 68 -4.24 -10.41 -25.93
N ALA A 69 -4.76 -11.59 -26.29
CA ALA A 69 -3.95 -12.72 -26.75
C ALA A 69 -3.27 -12.47 -28.10
N ASP A 70 -3.93 -11.76 -29.02
CA ASP A 70 -3.40 -11.47 -30.36
C ASP A 70 -2.31 -10.39 -30.38
N SER A 71 -1.90 -9.85 -29.23
CA SER A 71 -1.01 -8.69 -29.15
C SER A 71 0.47 -9.05 -29.35
N GLY A 72 1.22 -8.17 -30.04
CA GLY A 72 2.68 -8.23 -30.13
C GLY A 72 3.36 -7.34 -29.08
N GLN A 73 4.65 -7.56 -28.79
CA GLN A 73 5.38 -6.81 -27.74
C GLN A 73 5.44 -5.30 -27.97
N ASP A 74 5.49 -4.85 -29.23
CA ASP A 74 5.53 -3.43 -29.62
C ASP A 74 4.13 -2.81 -29.78
N ASP A 75 3.08 -3.54 -29.40
CA ASP A 75 1.71 -3.02 -29.46
C ASP A 75 1.38 -2.10 -28.28
N THR A 76 0.59 -1.08 -28.59
CA THR A 76 -0.11 -0.24 -27.64
C THR A 76 -1.59 -0.60 -27.71
N LEU A 77 -2.07 -1.29 -26.69
CA LEU A 77 -3.44 -1.74 -26.57
C LEU A 77 -4.27 -0.69 -25.83
N LEU A 78 -5.47 -0.40 -26.30
CA LEU A 78 -6.45 0.44 -25.62
C LEU A 78 -7.76 -0.33 -25.45
N PHE A 79 -8.10 -0.69 -24.22
CA PHE A 79 -9.39 -1.23 -23.85
C PHE A 79 -10.26 -0.11 -23.27
N TYR A 80 -11.43 0.10 -23.83
CA TYR A 80 -12.39 1.09 -23.35
C TYR A 80 -13.72 0.40 -23.04
N PHE A 81 -14.31 0.73 -21.89
CA PHE A 81 -15.63 0.26 -21.50
C PHE A 81 -16.54 1.41 -21.12
N SER A 82 -17.75 1.47 -21.70
CA SER A 82 -18.83 2.39 -21.32
C SER A 82 -20.09 1.61 -20.95
N GLY A 83 -20.63 1.84 -19.75
CA GLY A 83 -21.82 1.12 -19.28
C GLY A 83 -22.00 1.14 -17.76
N HIS A 84 -22.88 0.27 -17.25
CA HIS A 84 -23.00 0.05 -15.81
C HIS A 84 -21.82 -0.78 -15.30
N ALA A 85 -21.39 -0.48 -14.08
CA ALA A 85 -20.61 -1.40 -13.28
C ALA A 85 -21.19 -1.48 -11.85
N ARG A 86 -20.90 -2.59 -11.18
CA ARG A 86 -21.33 -2.88 -9.81
C ARG A 86 -20.16 -3.48 -9.04
N SER A 87 -19.92 -2.99 -7.84
CA SER A 87 -18.96 -3.58 -6.91
C SER A 87 -19.65 -4.59 -5.99
N ARG A 88 -19.01 -5.76 -5.80
CA ARG A 88 -19.43 -6.76 -4.82
C ARG A 88 -18.18 -7.46 -4.26
N HIS A 89 -18.08 -7.57 -2.93
CA HIS A 89 -16.94 -8.19 -2.23
C HIS A 89 -15.57 -7.70 -2.74
N ASN A 90 -15.40 -6.38 -2.83
CA ASN A 90 -14.15 -5.74 -3.27
C ASN A 90 -13.72 -6.07 -4.72
N SER A 91 -14.63 -6.60 -5.54
CA SER A 91 -14.42 -6.84 -6.97
C SER A 91 -15.40 -6.02 -7.81
N LEU A 92 -14.92 -5.46 -8.90
CA LEU A 92 -15.73 -4.68 -9.85
C LEU A 92 -16.26 -5.61 -10.96
N PHE A 93 -17.55 -5.52 -11.26
CA PHE A 93 -18.19 -6.24 -12.35
C PHE A 93 -18.69 -5.28 -13.42
N LEU A 94 -18.19 -5.45 -14.65
CA LEU A 94 -18.66 -4.74 -15.84
C LEU A 94 -19.98 -5.37 -16.30
N CYS A 95 -21.06 -4.61 -16.22
CA CYS A 95 -22.38 -5.11 -16.56
C CYS A 95 -22.52 -5.26 -18.09
N CYS A 96 -23.03 -6.40 -18.48
CA CYS A 96 -23.28 -6.84 -19.84
C CYS A 96 -24.77 -6.86 -20.13
N ARG A 97 -25.15 -7.02 -21.40
CA ARG A 97 -26.56 -7.02 -21.82
C ARG A 97 -27.43 -8.03 -21.05
N ASN A 98 -26.85 -9.17 -20.69
CA ASN A 98 -27.51 -10.25 -19.96
C ASN A 98 -27.23 -10.25 -18.44
N THR A 99 -26.69 -9.15 -17.88
CA THR A 99 -26.40 -9.07 -16.44
C THR A 99 -27.65 -9.01 -15.59
N VAL A 100 -27.62 -9.75 -14.48
CA VAL A 100 -28.60 -9.70 -13.40
C VAL A 100 -27.90 -9.23 -12.13
N ALA A 101 -28.36 -8.15 -11.50
CA ALA A 101 -27.66 -7.50 -10.38
C ALA A 101 -27.48 -8.43 -9.17
N GLY A 102 -28.43 -9.35 -8.94
CA GLY A 102 -28.31 -10.38 -7.90
C GLY A 102 -27.32 -11.52 -8.21
N ARG A 103 -26.90 -11.67 -9.48
CA ARG A 103 -26.09 -12.80 -9.98
C ARG A 103 -24.89 -12.34 -10.83
N LEU A 104 -24.15 -11.34 -10.32
CA LEU A 104 -23.01 -10.73 -11.04
C LEU A 104 -21.96 -11.75 -11.51
N ALA A 105 -21.54 -12.69 -10.66
CA ALA A 105 -20.43 -13.62 -10.96
C ALA A 105 -20.66 -14.50 -12.21
N GLY A 106 -21.92 -14.78 -12.57
CA GLY A 106 -22.26 -15.60 -13.74
C GLY A 106 -22.87 -14.82 -14.91
N THR A 107 -23.08 -13.51 -14.76
CA THR A 107 -23.81 -12.71 -15.76
C THR A 107 -23.15 -11.38 -16.11
N ALA A 108 -22.04 -11.03 -15.46
CA ALA A 108 -21.22 -9.85 -15.70
C ALA A 108 -19.74 -10.27 -15.80
N VAL A 109 -18.89 -9.35 -16.25
CA VAL A 109 -17.44 -9.63 -16.40
C VAL A 109 -16.68 -9.03 -15.23
N SER A 110 -15.97 -9.88 -14.49
CA SER A 110 -15.19 -9.43 -13.32
C SER A 110 -13.91 -8.73 -13.75
N ASN A 111 -13.50 -7.74 -12.96
CA ASN A 111 -12.20 -7.11 -13.11
C ASN A 111 -11.04 -8.08 -12.91
N ILE A 112 -11.20 -9.12 -12.08
CA ILE A 112 -10.18 -10.17 -11.87
C ILE A 112 -9.89 -10.90 -13.20
N SER A 113 -10.93 -11.35 -13.89
CA SER A 113 -10.79 -12.05 -15.17
C SER A 113 -10.16 -11.16 -16.24
N LEU A 114 -10.59 -9.89 -16.32
CA LEU A 114 -9.98 -8.92 -17.25
C LEU A 114 -8.53 -8.58 -16.88
N GLY A 115 -8.23 -8.48 -15.58
CA GLY A 115 -6.88 -8.21 -15.07
C GLY A 115 -5.90 -9.29 -15.49
N GLN A 116 -6.29 -10.56 -15.37
CA GLN A 116 -5.47 -11.69 -15.85
C GLN A 116 -5.18 -11.57 -17.35
N MET A 117 -6.19 -11.30 -18.18
CA MET A 117 -6.00 -11.12 -19.62
C MET A 117 -5.07 -9.95 -19.95
N ILE A 118 -5.16 -8.83 -19.22
CA ILE A 118 -4.29 -7.66 -19.39
C ILE A 118 -2.85 -8.01 -19.01
N THR A 119 -2.65 -8.73 -17.90
CA THR A 119 -1.33 -9.14 -17.42
C THR A 119 -0.67 -10.13 -18.38
N ASP A 120 -1.43 -11.09 -18.91
CA ASP A 120 -0.94 -12.12 -19.83
C ASP A 120 -0.66 -11.58 -21.25
N ALA A 121 -1.15 -10.39 -21.60
CA ALA A 121 -0.93 -9.78 -22.90
C ALA A 121 0.55 -9.45 -23.14
N ALA A 122 1.09 -9.87 -24.29
CA ALA A 122 2.49 -9.67 -24.65
C ALA A 122 2.87 -8.20 -24.90
N ALA A 123 1.90 -7.35 -25.28
CA ALA A 123 2.11 -5.91 -25.47
C ALA A 123 2.78 -5.26 -24.26
N ARG A 124 3.75 -4.38 -24.46
CA ARG A 124 4.30 -3.60 -23.32
C ARG A 124 3.38 -2.47 -22.90
N THR A 125 2.63 -1.87 -23.83
CA THR A 125 1.76 -0.75 -23.47
C THR A 125 0.29 -1.19 -23.46
N LYS A 126 -0.37 -1.11 -22.31
CA LYS A 126 -1.82 -1.40 -22.20
C LYS A 126 -2.54 -0.23 -21.56
N ILE A 127 -3.62 0.24 -22.15
CA ILE A 127 -4.37 1.42 -21.71
C ILE A 127 -5.80 0.96 -21.45
N VAL A 128 -6.31 1.21 -20.25
CA VAL A 128 -7.66 0.86 -19.81
C VAL A 128 -8.41 2.15 -19.50
N LEU A 129 -9.50 2.40 -20.20
CA LEU A 129 -10.35 3.57 -20.03
C LEU A 129 -11.75 3.12 -19.60
N LEU A 130 -12.22 3.57 -18.43
CA LEU A 130 -13.50 3.13 -17.86
C LEU A 130 -14.47 4.29 -17.68
N ASP A 131 -15.58 4.23 -18.40
CA ASP A 131 -16.71 5.15 -18.31
C ASP A 131 -17.93 4.45 -17.71
N CYS A 132 -17.84 4.12 -16.42
CA CYS A 132 -18.88 3.44 -15.67
C CYS A 132 -18.99 3.93 -14.23
N CYS A 133 -20.15 3.72 -13.60
CA CYS A 133 -20.35 3.99 -12.17
C CYS A 133 -19.49 3.06 -11.33
N GLU A 134 -18.91 3.54 -10.22
CA GLU A 134 -18.00 2.76 -9.37
C GLU A 134 -16.70 2.33 -10.09
N ALA A 135 -16.34 2.95 -11.22
CA ALA A 135 -15.12 2.63 -11.97
C ALA A 135 -13.82 2.72 -11.14
N GLY A 136 -13.79 3.59 -10.13
CA GLY A 136 -12.66 3.66 -9.20
C GLY A 136 -12.60 2.51 -8.19
N ALA A 137 -13.67 1.74 -8.01
CA ALA A 137 -13.72 0.56 -7.14
C ALA A 137 -13.06 -0.68 -7.79
N TRP A 138 -12.30 -0.47 -8.87
CA TRP A 138 -11.35 -1.44 -9.40
C TRP A 138 -10.24 -1.74 -8.37
N LYS A 139 -10.59 -2.51 -7.34
CA LYS A 139 -9.69 -3.18 -6.39
C LYS A 139 -9.71 -4.68 -6.73
N GLY A 140 -8.57 -5.34 -6.61
CA GLY A 140 -8.50 -6.80 -6.72
C GLY A 140 -8.14 -7.41 -8.09
N ALA A 141 -8.11 -6.65 -9.20
CA ALA A 141 -7.53 -7.19 -10.44
C ALA A 141 -6.00 -7.08 -10.49
N PHE A 142 -5.42 -6.33 -9.54
CA PHE A 142 -4.02 -5.97 -9.51
C PHE A 142 -3.52 -6.17 -8.08
N PRO A 143 -2.67 -7.15 -7.83
CA PRO A 143 -2.06 -7.35 -6.52
C PRO A 143 -1.36 -6.06 -6.06
N GLU A 144 -1.51 -5.66 -4.80
CA GLU A 144 -0.77 -4.53 -4.21
C GLU A 144 0.75 -4.78 -4.15
N SER A 145 1.19 -5.99 -4.53
CA SER A 145 2.58 -6.46 -4.52
C SER A 145 2.97 -7.34 -5.73
N ALA A 146 2.20 -7.35 -6.81
CA ALA A 146 2.55 -8.04 -8.05
C ALA A 146 1.94 -7.33 -9.27
N GLU A 147 2.84 -6.70 -10.04
CA GLU A 147 2.78 -6.56 -11.50
C GLU A 147 1.40 -6.22 -12.10
N PHE A 148 1.06 -4.93 -12.03
CA PHE A 148 0.58 -4.26 -13.24
C PHE A 148 1.69 -4.51 -14.26
N GLY A 149 1.51 -5.43 -15.22
CA GLY A 149 2.58 -5.74 -16.16
C GLY A 149 3.13 -4.44 -16.75
N GLU A 150 4.47 -4.29 -16.73
CA GLU A 150 5.19 -3.06 -17.09
C GLU A 150 4.51 -2.35 -18.27
N GLY A 151 4.11 -1.09 -18.09
CA GLY A 151 3.52 -0.26 -19.15
C GLY A 151 1.99 -0.33 -19.30
N SER A 152 1.28 -0.75 -18.25
CA SER A 152 -0.18 -0.66 -18.20
C SER A 152 -0.64 0.69 -17.61
N PHE A 153 -1.79 1.24 -18.03
CA PHE A 153 -2.33 2.55 -17.62
C PHE A 153 -3.86 2.51 -17.45
N LEU A 154 -4.40 3.05 -16.37
CA LEU A 154 -5.86 3.11 -16.11
C LEU A 154 -6.33 4.56 -15.93
N ILE A 155 -7.39 4.96 -16.64
CA ILE A 155 -8.14 6.21 -16.42
C ILE A 155 -9.63 5.87 -16.28
N ALA A 156 -10.24 6.29 -15.16
CA ALA A 156 -11.64 6.04 -14.84
C ALA A 156 -12.41 7.36 -14.69
N ALA A 157 -13.67 7.38 -15.15
CA ALA A 157 -14.53 8.55 -15.16
C ALA A 157 -14.86 9.12 -13.76
N CYS A 158 -14.80 8.29 -12.73
CA CYS A 158 -15.13 8.66 -11.35
C CYS A 158 -14.17 8.00 -10.34
N PRO A 159 -14.01 8.59 -9.14
CA PRO A 159 -13.25 7.98 -8.05
C PRO A 159 -14.00 6.76 -7.47
N PRO A 160 -13.38 5.94 -6.59
CA PRO A 160 -13.97 4.70 -6.08
C PRO A 160 -15.34 4.85 -5.40
N SER A 161 -15.64 6.03 -4.87
CA SER A 161 -16.90 6.38 -4.22
C SER A 161 -17.83 7.25 -5.08
N GLY A 162 -17.48 7.50 -6.34
CA GLY A 162 -18.24 8.35 -7.28
C GLY A 162 -19.08 7.54 -8.27
N ALA A 163 -20.13 8.18 -8.79
CA ALA A 163 -20.91 7.65 -9.90
C ALA A 163 -20.55 8.42 -11.19
N ALA A 164 -20.32 7.71 -12.29
CA ALA A 164 -20.15 8.34 -13.60
C ALA A 164 -21.50 8.87 -14.10
N ALA A 165 -21.47 10.02 -14.76
CA ALA A 165 -22.69 10.62 -15.32
C ALA A 165 -22.97 10.04 -16.72
N ASP A 166 -24.20 9.59 -16.95
CA ASP A 166 -24.70 9.27 -18.29
C ASP A 166 -24.85 10.55 -19.14
N ALA A 167 -25.08 10.39 -20.45
CA ALA A 167 -25.35 11.50 -21.36
C ALA A 167 -26.59 12.29 -20.95
N GLU A 168 -26.52 13.61 -21.06
CA GLU A 168 -27.62 14.52 -20.72
C GLU A 168 -28.85 14.28 -21.63
N ARG A 169 -28.61 13.91 -22.90
CA ARG A 169 -29.62 13.64 -23.93
C ARG A 169 -29.22 12.45 -24.79
N THR A 170 -30.20 11.71 -25.28
CA THR A 170 -30.00 10.62 -26.25
C THR A 170 -29.30 11.13 -27.50
N GLY A 171 -28.28 10.42 -27.98
CA GLY A 171 -27.48 10.81 -29.14
C GLY A 171 -26.31 11.76 -28.83
N MET A 172 -26.05 12.03 -27.55
CA MET A 172 -24.83 12.71 -27.08
C MET A 172 -23.92 11.68 -26.39
N PRO A 173 -22.59 11.85 -26.43
CA PRO A 173 -21.69 11.06 -25.60
C PRO A 173 -21.81 11.43 -24.13
N SER A 174 -21.29 10.57 -23.25
CA SER A 174 -21.15 10.86 -21.84
C SER A 174 -20.25 12.10 -21.62
N PRO A 175 -20.37 12.81 -20.49
CA PRO A 175 -19.48 13.94 -20.18
C PRO A 175 -18.00 13.56 -20.13
N PHE A 176 -17.68 12.35 -19.67
CA PHE A 176 -16.30 11.86 -19.62
C PHE A 176 -15.76 11.56 -21.02
N THR A 177 -16.55 10.86 -21.83
CA THR A 177 -16.18 10.51 -23.19
C THR A 177 -16.10 11.73 -24.09
N GLN A 178 -16.99 12.72 -23.93
CA GLN A 178 -16.88 14.01 -24.61
C GLN A 178 -15.56 14.70 -24.28
N ALA A 179 -15.16 14.74 -23.00
CA ALA A 179 -13.90 15.34 -22.59
C ALA A 179 -12.68 14.59 -23.16
N LEU A 180 -12.74 13.25 -23.25
CA LEU A 180 -11.72 12.44 -23.91
C LEU A 180 -11.61 12.77 -25.40
N ILE A 181 -12.74 12.85 -26.11
CA ILE A 181 -12.80 13.18 -27.54
C ILE A 181 -12.22 14.57 -27.80
N ASP A 182 -12.65 15.58 -27.04
CA ASP A 182 -12.17 16.96 -27.18
C ASP A 182 -10.66 17.05 -26.93
N GLY A 183 -10.18 16.32 -25.91
CA GLY A 183 -8.77 16.20 -25.56
C GLY A 183 -7.95 15.51 -26.65
N LEU A 184 -8.44 14.42 -27.24
CA LEU A 184 -7.74 13.70 -28.30
C LEU A 184 -7.62 14.54 -29.58
N ARG A 185 -8.70 15.25 -29.96
CA ARG A 185 -8.75 15.97 -31.24
C ARG A 185 -8.05 17.33 -31.20
N HIS A 186 -8.38 18.24 -30.29
CA HIS A 186 -8.00 19.64 -30.49
C HIS A 186 -7.48 20.36 -29.24
N ASP A 187 -7.93 20.01 -28.04
CA ASP A 187 -7.80 20.95 -26.92
C ASP A 187 -6.73 20.57 -25.87
N ALA A 188 -6.27 19.32 -25.83
CA ALA A 188 -5.13 18.98 -24.99
C ALA A 188 -3.84 19.52 -25.64
N THR A 189 -3.11 20.37 -24.90
CA THR A 189 -1.83 20.92 -25.34
C THR A 189 -0.72 19.91 -25.12
N ALA A 190 0.10 19.64 -26.15
CA ALA A 190 1.28 18.79 -26.02
C ALA A 190 2.31 19.44 -25.08
N SER A 191 2.60 18.82 -23.94
CA SER A 191 3.60 19.29 -23.00
C SER A 191 4.99 18.78 -23.40
N GLY A 192 5.55 19.25 -24.52
CA GLY A 192 6.90 18.86 -24.91
C GLY A 192 7.29 19.20 -26.35
N PRO A 193 8.58 19.04 -26.71
CA PRO A 193 9.11 19.35 -28.04
C PRO A 193 8.68 18.33 -29.13
N THR A 194 7.93 17.30 -28.78
CA THR A 194 7.64 16.13 -29.62
C THR A 194 6.41 16.28 -30.52
N GLY A 195 5.56 17.30 -30.32
CA GLY A 195 4.34 17.49 -31.11
C GLY A 195 3.30 16.37 -30.94
N HIS A 196 3.32 15.64 -29.83
CA HIS A 196 2.33 14.61 -29.50
C HIS A 196 1.71 14.90 -28.13
N VAL A 197 0.44 14.53 -27.96
CA VAL A 197 -0.25 14.52 -26.66
C VAL A 197 -0.13 13.13 -26.07
N ASP A 198 0.32 13.07 -24.83
CA ASP A 198 0.44 11.84 -24.07
C ASP A 198 -0.76 11.62 -23.12
N LEU A 199 -0.75 10.50 -22.39
CA LEU A 199 -1.83 10.16 -21.45
C LEU A 199 -1.89 11.12 -20.26
N GLU A 200 -0.78 11.73 -19.87
CA GLU A 200 -0.75 12.70 -18.78
C GLU A 200 -1.36 14.04 -19.21
N ASP A 201 -1.05 14.51 -20.41
CA ASP A 201 -1.67 15.68 -21.04
C ASP A 201 -3.17 15.46 -21.23
N LEU A 202 -3.56 14.28 -21.72
CA LEU A 202 -4.97 13.93 -21.91
C LEU A 202 -5.72 13.88 -20.57
N TYR A 203 -5.15 13.25 -19.54
CA TYR A 203 -5.74 13.22 -18.20
C TYR A 203 -5.87 14.62 -17.60
N ALA A 204 -4.83 15.45 -17.69
CA ALA A 204 -4.84 16.81 -17.16
C ALA A 204 -5.94 17.66 -17.82
N TYR A 205 -6.12 17.51 -19.13
CA TYR A 205 -7.21 18.15 -19.86
C TYR A 205 -8.58 17.66 -19.36
N VAL A 206 -8.81 16.35 -19.31
CA VAL A 206 -10.08 15.75 -18.88
C VAL A 206 -10.42 16.16 -17.44
N ALA A 207 -9.46 16.06 -16.51
CA ALA A 207 -9.64 16.46 -15.13
C ALA A 207 -9.98 17.96 -15.00
N LYS A 208 -9.35 18.83 -15.79
CA LYS A 208 -9.66 20.25 -15.84
C LYS A 208 -11.08 20.50 -16.37
N ARG A 209 -11.48 19.81 -17.44
CA ARG A 209 -12.81 19.95 -18.06
C ARG A 209 -13.92 19.49 -17.13
N LEU A 210 -13.66 18.43 -16.36
CA LEU A 210 -14.62 17.82 -15.44
C LEU A 210 -14.55 18.35 -14.01
N LYS A 211 -13.64 19.29 -13.68
CA LYS A 211 -13.36 19.81 -12.32
C LYS A 211 -14.61 20.20 -11.51
N HIS A 212 -15.68 20.64 -12.17
CA HIS A 212 -16.94 21.06 -11.53
C HIS A 212 -18.05 20.00 -11.55
N ARG A 213 -17.80 18.82 -12.13
CA ARG A 213 -18.74 17.69 -12.22
C ARG A 213 -18.24 16.50 -11.41
N ILE A 214 -17.09 15.93 -11.78
CA ILE A 214 -16.47 14.74 -11.17
C ILE A 214 -14.95 14.83 -11.35
N THR A 215 -14.16 14.40 -10.38
CA THR A 215 -12.70 14.27 -10.57
C THR A 215 -12.39 12.86 -11.10
N PRO A 216 -11.89 12.71 -12.34
CA PRO A 216 -11.53 11.39 -12.86
C PRO A 216 -10.39 10.79 -12.05
N HIS A 217 -10.34 9.46 -11.98
CA HIS A 217 -9.31 8.72 -11.25
C HIS A 217 -8.27 8.15 -12.23
N ARG A 218 -6.99 8.15 -11.85
CA ARG A 218 -5.91 7.54 -12.65
C ARG A 218 -5.03 6.63 -11.81
N LYS A 219 -4.54 5.55 -12.45
CA LYS A 219 -3.47 4.69 -11.94
C LYS A 219 -2.52 4.41 -13.09
N PHE A 220 -1.30 4.94 -13.02
CA PHE A 220 -0.28 4.76 -14.05
C PHE A 220 0.88 3.95 -13.47
N ASP A 221 1.33 2.95 -14.21
CA ASP A 221 2.61 2.29 -13.95
C ASP A 221 3.67 2.91 -14.88
N GLY A 222 4.52 3.77 -14.34
CA GLY A 222 5.53 4.53 -15.10
C GLY A 222 5.23 6.02 -15.27
N ASN A 223 5.93 6.67 -16.22
CA ASN A 223 5.69 8.06 -16.60
C ASN A 223 4.64 8.07 -17.72
N GLY A 224 3.49 8.72 -17.51
CA GLY A 224 2.34 8.76 -18.44
C GLY A 224 2.61 9.37 -19.83
N HIS A 225 3.87 9.50 -20.24
CA HIS A 225 4.38 9.96 -21.53
C HIS A 225 4.20 8.93 -22.65
N ILE A 226 3.06 8.25 -22.68
CA ILE A 226 2.67 7.40 -23.80
C ILE A 226 1.92 8.27 -24.81
N PRO A 227 2.47 8.49 -26.02
CA PRO A 227 1.78 9.25 -27.05
C PRO A 227 0.47 8.57 -27.42
N ILE A 228 -0.63 9.33 -27.40
CA ILE A 228 -1.97 8.82 -27.73
C ILE A 228 -2.64 9.65 -28.84
N ALA A 229 -2.20 10.88 -29.06
CA ALA A 229 -2.63 11.73 -30.16
C ALA A 229 -1.48 12.56 -30.74
N ARG A 230 -1.57 12.91 -32.03
CA ARG A 230 -0.66 13.81 -32.73
C ARG A 230 -1.10 15.26 -32.57
N ARG A 231 -0.14 16.17 -32.61
CA ARG A 231 -0.37 17.61 -32.78
C ARG A 231 0.38 18.08 -34.02
N PRO A 232 -0.32 18.61 -35.04
CA PRO A 232 0.35 19.14 -36.21
C PRO A 232 1.31 20.26 -35.78
N ALA A 233 2.55 20.20 -36.28
CA ALA A 233 3.56 21.20 -36.02
C ALA A 233 3.04 22.57 -36.46
N GLN A 234 3.02 23.53 -35.53
CA GLN A 234 2.76 24.92 -35.89
C GLN A 234 3.94 25.39 -36.76
N PRO A 235 3.70 25.95 -37.97
CA PRO A 235 4.79 26.32 -38.86
C PRO A 235 5.72 27.32 -38.16
N ALA A 236 7.00 26.94 -38.09
CA ALA A 236 8.05 27.70 -37.43
C ALA A 236 8.27 29.04 -38.15
N ALA A 237 7.69 30.12 -37.60
CA ALA A 237 8.00 31.47 -38.03
C ALA A 237 9.27 31.96 -37.33
N ALA A 238 10.21 32.41 -38.16
CA ALA A 238 11.57 32.81 -37.87
C ALA A 238 11.72 33.80 -36.71
N ALA A 239 12.90 33.74 -36.10
CA ALA A 239 13.42 34.68 -35.13
C ALA A 239 13.14 36.15 -35.52
N VAL A 240 12.23 36.79 -34.80
CA VAL A 240 12.16 38.25 -34.71
C VAL A 240 12.09 38.62 -33.24
N ARG A 241 13.20 39.20 -32.79
CA ARG A 241 13.36 39.92 -31.53
C ARG A 241 12.48 41.17 -31.59
N ALA A 242 11.26 41.12 -31.05
CA ALA A 242 10.50 42.30 -30.64
C ALA A 242 9.42 41.91 -29.61
N THR A 243 9.62 42.39 -28.38
CA THR A 243 8.64 42.71 -27.33
C THR A 243 7.24 42.09 -27.45
N ARG A 244 7.00 41.02 -26.68
CA ARG A 244 5.65 40.50 -26.41
C ARG A 244 5.12 41.13 -25.11
N ALA A 245 3.97 41.80 -25.19
CA ALA A 245 3.16 42.13 -24.02
C ALA A 245 2.82 40.83 -23.25
N PRO A 246 2.68 40.89 -21.91
CA PRO A 246 2.81 39.71 -21.06
C PRO A 246 1.70 38.71 -21.32
N ALA A 247 2.10 37.49 -21.70
CA ALA A 247 1.25 36.33 -21.52
C ALA A 247 1.03 36.17 -20.01
N ALA A 248 -0.19 35.84 -19.59
CA ALA A 248 -0.47 35.47 -18.21
C ALA A 248 0.60 34.45 -17.76
N GLU A 249 1.31 34.79 -16.69
CA GLU A 249 2.41 33.98 -16.19
C GLU A 249 1.94 32.53 -16.02
N PRO A 250 2.70 31.53 -16.50
CA PRO A 250 2.49 30.18 -16.01
C PRO A 250 2.54 30.23 -14.49
N PRO A 251 1.72 29.46 -13.77
CA PRO A 251 1.71 29.50 -12.30
C PRO A 251 3.15 29.40 -11.81
N PRO A 252 3.56 30.27 -10.86
CA PRO A 252 4.93 30.32 -10.39
C PRO A 252 5.36 28.91 -10.00
N ARG A 253 6.50 28.46 -10.55
CA ARG A 253 7.05 27.17 -10.19
C ARG A 253 7.39 27.22 -8.69
N PRO A 254 7.27 26.09 -7.98
CA PRO A 254 7.75 26.05 -6.60
C PRO A 254 9.19 26.57 -6.53
N PHE A 255 9.52 27.38 -5.52
CA PHE A 255 10.82 28.04 -5.37
C PHE A 255 11.99 27.06 -5.59
N ILE A 256 11.90 25.84 -5.07
CA ILE A 256 12.97 24.84 -5.18
C ILE A 256 13.15 24.25 -6.60
N ASP A 257 12.16 24.42 -7.49
CA ASP A 257 12.16 23.84 -8.84
C ASP A 257 12.74 24.77 -9.91
N GLU A 258 13.06 26.02 -9.55
CA GLU A 258 13.72 26.96 -10.44
C GLU A 258 15.23 26.70 -10.54
N THR A 259 15.83 27.12 -11.65
CA THR A 259 17.27 26.97 -11.90
C THR A 259 18.09 27.99 -11.12
N THR A 260 19.24 27.55 -10.60
CA THR A 260 20.24 28.41 -9.97
C THR A 260 21.08 29.13 -11.02
N THR A 261 21.74 30.22 -10.63
CA THR A 261 22.62 30.98 -11.53
C THR A 261 24.07 30.50 -11.51
N ASP A 262 24.53 29.95 -10.39
CA ASP A 262 25.92 29.52 -10.20
C ASP A 262 26.02 28.43 -9.12
N THR A 263 26.03 27.15 -9.53
CA THR A 263 26.25 26.04 -8.60
C THR A 263 26.90 24.87 -9.32
N GLY A 264 28.08 24.48 -8.86
CA GLY A 264 28.77 23.30 -9.34
C GLY A 264 28.05 22.01 -8.92
N ILE A 265 28.19 20.96 -9.73
CA ILE A 265 27.65 19.64 -9.45
C ILE A 265 28.73 18.82 -8.73
N ASN A 266 28.42 18.37 -7.52
CA ASN A 266 29.28 17.48 -6.78
C ASN A 266 29.12 16.03 -7.29
N SER A 267 30.04 15.60 -8.15
CA SER A 267 29.96 14.27 -8.78
C SER A 267 30.06 13.12 -7.77
N ASP A 268 30.77 13.31 -6.65
CA ASP A 268 30.91 12.30 -5.60
C ASP A 268 29.61 12.10 -4.82
N ARG A 269 28.85 13.19 -4.55
CA ARG A 269 27.51 13.10 -3.97
C ARG A 269 26.56 12.35 -4.91
N VAL A 270 26.61 12.63 -6.21
CA VAL A 270 25.80 11.92 -7.21
C VAL A 270 26.18 10.44 -7.25
N ALA A 271 27.48 10.12 -7.26
CA ALA A 271 27.95 8.74 -7.29
C ALA A 271 27.53 7.94 -6.04
N ARG A 272 27.72 8.50 -4.84
CA ARG A 272 27.28 7.87 -3.57
C ARG A 272 25.77 7.67 -3.54
N PHE A 273 25.01 8.69 -3.91
CA PHE A 273 23.55 8.60 -3.98
C PHE A 273 23.09 7.52 -4.97
N ARG A 274 23.77 7.39 -6.11
CA ARG A 274 23.46 6.38 -7.12
C ARG A 274 23.78 4.96 -6.65
N ALA A 275 24.83 4.78 -5.85
CA ALA A 275 25.18 3.49 -5.24
C ALA A 275 24.14 3.03 -4.21
N ASP A 276 23.49 3.98 -3.53
CA ASP A 276 22.47 3.70 -2.50
C ASP A 276 21.04 3.66 -3.04
N LEU A 277 20.87 3.69 -4.38
CA LEU A 277 19.55 3.59 -5.00
C LEU A 277 18.88 2.28 -4.61
N ARG A 278 17.59 2.36 -4.28
CA ARG A 278 16.77 1.17 -4.08
C ARG A 278 16.74 0.35 -5.38
N PRO A 279 16.71 -1.00 -5.30
CA PRO A 279 16.70 -1.86 -6.48
C PRO A 279 15.61 -1.51 -7.50
N GLU A 280 14.44 -1.10 -7.00
CA GLU A 280 13.29 -0.63 -7.78
C GLU A 280 13.58 0.62 -8.63
N ILE A 281 14.52 1.47 -8.20
CA ILE A 281 14.91 2.70 -8.89
C ILE A 281 16.05 2.45 -9.87
N THR A 282 16.95 1.50 -9.59
CA THR A 282 18.09 1.15 -10.44
C THR A 282 17.67 0.78 -11.87
N GLY A 283 16.50 0.16 -12.05
CA GLY A 283 15.94 -0.12 -13.38
C GLY A 283 15.55 1.15 -14.16
N ARG A 284 15.03 2.17 -13.48
CA ARG A 284 14.64 3.48 -14.08
C ARG A 284 15.84 4.41 -14.27
N MET A 285 16.86 4.27 -13.44
CA MET A 285 18.09 5.07 -13.43
C MET A 285 19.32 4.17 -13.53
N PRO A 286 19.64 3.63 -14.73
CA PRO A 286 20.73 2.69 -14.91
C PRO A 286 22.09 3.25 -14.45
N GLU A 287 22.98 2.37 -13.98
CA GLU A 287 24.32 2.74 -13.55
C GLU A 287 25.16 3.38 -14.67
N GLN A 288 24.86 3.07 -15.94
CA GLN A 288 25.59 3.57 -17.10
C GLN A 288 25.28 5.04 -17.43
N LEU A 289 24.25 5.65 -16.82
CA LEU A 289 23.95 7.06 -17.04
C LEU A 289 25.13 7.94 -16.61
N THR A 290 25.41 8.98 -17.38
CA THR A 290 26.29 10.06 -16.93
C THR A 290 25.62 10.87 -15.82
N THR A 291 26.40 11.59 -15.02
CA THR A 291 25.88 12.51 -13.99
C THR A 291 24.87 13.49 -14.56
N VAL A 292 25.12 14.03 -15.75
CA VAL A 292 24.25 14.99 -16.43
C VAL A 292 22.92 14.34 -16.82
N GLU A 293 22.95 13.15 -17.42
CA GLU A 293 21.73 12.43 -17.81
C GLU A 293 20.90 12.01 -16.60
N PHE A 294 21.55 11.55 -15.53
CA PHE A 294 20.88 11.23 -14.27
C PHE A 294 20.14 12.44 -13.72
N LEU A 295 20.81 13.59 -13.61
CA LEU A 295 20.22 14.82 -13.08
C LEU A 295 19.13 15.38 -14.00
N GLN A 296 19.26 15.25 -15.33
CA GLN A 296 18.22 15.64 -16.28
C GLN A 296 16.97 14.76 -16.14
N ARG A 297 17.13 13.42 -16.06
CA ARG A 297 16.02 12.49 -15.87
C ARG A 297 15.34 12.64 -14.51
N ALA A 298 16.11 12.96 -13.47
CA ALA A 298 15.59 13.34 -12.16
C ALA A 298 14.93 14.75 -12.15
N ASN A 299 14.97 15.46 -13.28
CA ASN A 299 14.55 16.85 -13.43
C ASN A 299 15.22 17.83 -12.43
N LEU A 300 16.46 17.55 -12.04
CA LEU A 300 17.30 18.38 -11.18
C LEU A 300 18.27 19.26 -11.98
N LEU A 301 18.35 19.07 -13.30
CA LEU A 301 19.14 19.87 -14.22
C LEU A 301 18.27 20.34 -15.39
N ARG A 302 18.26 21.65 -15.68
CA ARG A 302 17.54 22.25 -16.82
C ARG A 302 18.44 23.26 -17.53
N HIS A 303 18.51 23.19 -18.86
CA HIS A 303 19.35 24.10 -19.67
C HIS A 303 20.80 24.18 -19.18
N GLY A 304 21.36 23.07 -18.68
CA GLY A 304 22.71 23.00 -18.13
C GLY A 304 22.91 23.59 -16.73
N ARG A 305 21.83 24.01 -16.05
CA ARG A 305 21.86 24.57 -14.69
C ARG A 305 21.09 23.71 -13.71
N LEU A 306 21.61 23.54 -12.51
CA LEU A 306 20.90 22.82 -11.44
C LEU A 306 19.63 23.59 -11.05
N THR A 307 18.58 22.87 -10.69
CA THR A 307 17.49 23.47 -9.91
C THR A 307 17.95 23.73 -8.48
N ARG A 308 17.26 24.58 -7.71
CA ARG A 308 17.57 24.75 -6.27
C ARG A 308 17.46 23.40 -5.53
N ALA A 309 16.50 22.54 -5.87
CA ALA A 309 16.42 21.16 -5.38
C ALA A 309 17.65 20.34 -5.78
N GLY A 310 18.11 20.48 -7.02
CA GLY A 310 19.34 19.85 -7.50
C GLY A 310 20.58 20.33 -6.75
N ALA A 311 20.65 21.63 -6.43
CA ALA A 311 21.71 22.20 -5.60
C ALA A 311 21.64 21.69 -4.16
N LEU A 312 20.44 21.62 -3.55
CA LEU A 312 20.23 21.09 -2.20
C LEU A 312 20.62 19.61 -2.05
N LEU A 313 20.49 18.82 -3.12
CA LEU A 313 20.80 17.39 -3.11
C LEU A 313 22.24 17.10 -3.57
N PHE A 314 22.72 17.80 -4.60
CA PHE A 314 23.93 17.45 -5.34
C PHE A 314 24.83 18.64 -5.70
N GLY A 315 24.48 19.85 -5.26
CA GLY A 315 25.36 21.01 -5.45
C GLY A 315 26.62 20.88 -4.59
N ASP A 316 27.72 21.50 -5.02
CA ASP A 316 28.95 21.56 -4.21
C ASP A 316 28.75 22.32 -2.90
N ASP A 317 28.08 23.47 -2.98
CA ASP A 317 27.72 24.31 -1.84
C ASP A 317 26.23 24.71 -1.89
N PRO A 318 25.36 23.95 -1.20
CA PRO A 318 23.94 24.30 -1.11
C PRO A 318 23.67 25.66 -0.46
N THR A 319 24.57 26.15 0.40
CA THR A 319 24.40 27.43 1.10
C THR A 319 24.68 28.63 0.21
N ALA A 320 25.45 28.48 -0.87
CA ALA A 320 25.61 29.50 -1.90
C ALA A 320 24.29 29.81 -2.63
N VAL A 321 23.36 28.84 -2.69
CA VAL A 321 22.05 28.99 -3.34
C VAL A 321 20.97 29.35 -2.34
N VAL A 322 20.98 28.70 -1.17
CA VAL A 322 20.04 28.96 -0.08
C VAL A 322 20.86 29.10 1.20
N PRO A 323 21.21 30.33 1.64
CA PRO A 323 22.12 30.56 2.77
C PRO A 323 21.71 29.89 4.07
N THR A 324 20.40 29.69 4.26
CA THR A 324 19.84 29.04 5.43
C THR A 324 19.71 27.52 5.28
N ALA A 325 20.17 26.89 4.19
CA ALA A 325 20.15 25.44 3.95
C ALA A 325 21.13 24.69 4.85
N VAL A 326 20.90 24.78 6.16
CA VAL A 326 21.64 24.16 7.24
C VAL A 326 20.67 23.59 8.27
N VAL A 327 21.15 22.70 9.13
CA VAL A 327 20.46 22.28 10.35
C VAL A 327 21.26 22.74 11.57
N GLN A 328 20.64 23.51 12.44
CA GLN A 328 21.24 23.93 13.70
C GLN A 328 20.91 22.91 14.80
N CYS A 329 21.94 22.23 15.31
CA CYS A 329 21.79 21.30 16.42
C CYS A 329 22.23 21.95 17.74
N THR A 330 21.44 21.76 18.80
CA THR A 330 21.70 22.36 20.12
C THR A 330 21.35 21.39 21.24
N GLN A 331 22.28 21.19 22.17
CA GLN A 331 21.98 20.53 23.44
C GLN A 331 21.54 21.58 24.46
N VAL A 332 20.46 21.32 25.16
CA VAL A 332 19.95 22.20 26.23
C VAL A 332 20.06 21.44 27.55
N HIS A 333 20.89 21.92 28.47
CA HIS A 333 21.15 21.27 29.76
C HIS A 333 20.05 21.58 30.80
N GLY A 334 18.78 21.43 30.41
CA GLY A 334 17.62 21.69 31.26
C GLY A 334 16.31 21.41 30.54
N LEU A 335 15.19 21.83 31.13
CA LEU A 335 13.84 21.59 30.60
C LEU A 335 13.33 22.73 29.71
N ASP A 336 13.97 23.91 29.77
CA ASP A 336 13.55 25.10 29.06
C ASP A 336 14.76 25.91 28.53
N LYS A 337 14.45 26.99 27.83
CA LYS A 337 15.44 27.84 27.13
C LYS A 337 16.26 28.76 28.07
N THR A 338 16.01 28.73 29.38
CA THR A 338 16.83 29.47 30.35
C THR A 338 18.08 28.70 30.76
N ALA A 339 18.12 27.39 30.48
CA ALA A 339 19.27 26.55 30.74
C ALA A 339 20.43 26.79 29.75
N LEU A 340 21.63 26.34 30.14
CA LEU A 340 22.82 26.40 29.28
C LEU A 340 22.55 25.69 27.95
N MET A 341 22.88 26.37 26.85
CA MET A 341 22.76 25.84 25.50
C MET A 341 24.13 25.64 24.88
N ASP A 342 24.42 24.41 24.46
CA ASP A 342 25.59 24.08 23.66
C ASP A 342 25.15 23.90 22.20
N ALA A 343 25.34 24.95 21.40
CA ALA A 343 25.00 24.97 19.99
C ALA A 343 26.21 24.53 19.16
N GLN A 344 26.05 23.44 18.41
CA GLN A 344 27.07 22.99 17.46
C GLN A 344 27.14 23.95 16.26
N PRO A 345 28.26 24.01 15.52
CA PRO A 345 28.27 24.68 14.23
C PRO A 345 27.14 24.13 13.33
N PRO A 346 26.41 24.99 12.58
CA PRO A 346 25.33 24.52 11.71
C PRO A 346 25.82 23.46 10.72
N PHE A 347 25.10 22.34 10.63
CA PHE A 347 25.39 21.30 9.65
C PHE A 347 24.93 21.77 8.26
N ALA A 348 25.89 22.20 7.45
CA ALA A 348 25.72 22.49 6.03
C ALA A 348 25.93 21.23 5.17
N GLY A 349 25.88 21.39 3.84
CA GLY A 349 26.02 20.29 2.88
C GLY A 349 24.68 19.85 2.30
N SER A 350 24.66 18.69 1.63
CA SER A 350 23.44 18.21 0.98
C SER A 350 22.36 17.81 2.00
N VAL A 351 21.09 17.86 1.61
CA VAL A 351 19.97 17.46 2.49
C VAL A 351 20.14 16.04 3.08
N PRO A 352 20.56 15.00 2.33
CA PRO A 352 20.86 13.69 2.91
C PRO A 352 21.94 13.73 4.00
N GLU A 353 23.02 14.48 3.78
CA GLU A 353 24.10 14.64 4.75
C GLU A 353 23.60 15.35 6.02
N GLN A 354 22.75 16.37 5.87
CA GLN A 354 22.13 17.08 6.99
C GLN A 354 21.24 16.16 7.85
N ILE A 355 20.46 15.27 7.22
CA ILE A 355 19.63 14.27 7.93
C ILE A 355 20.51 13.35 8.78
N VAL A 356 21.58 12.80 8.17
CA VAL A 356 22.50 11.88 8.85
C VAL A 356 23.22 12.58 10.01
N HIS A 357 23.82 13.75 9.77
CA HIS A 357 24.55 14.48 10.81
C HIS A 357 23.66 14.90 11.98
N ALA A 358 22.43 15.38 11.72
CA ALA A 358 21.50 15.75 12.77
C ALA A 358 21.02 14.53 13.58
N ARG A 359 20.73 13.39 12.91
CA ARG A 359 20.40 12.13 13.60
C ARG A 359 21.55 11.66 14.46
N ASP A 360 22.78 11.72 13.97
CA ASP A 360 23.97 11.25 14.69
C ASP A 360 24.32 12.15 15.86
N PHE A 361 24.08 13.46 15.76
CA PHE A 361 24.13 14.37 16.90
C PHE A 361 23.17 13.92 18.01
N VAL A 362 21.90 13.65 17.68
CA VAL A 362 20.93 13.13 18.66
C VAL A 362 21.41 11.80 19.23
N ALA A 363 21.82 10.86 18.36
CA ALA A 363 22.28 9.54 18.77
C ALA A 363 23.41 9.61 19.79
N LYS A 364 24.40 10.50 19.59
CA LYS A 364 25.50 10.71 20.54
C LYS A 364 25.04 11.17 21.92
N LEU A 365 23.96 11.94 22.01
CA LEU A 365 23.45 12.49 23.27
C LEU A 365 22.50 11.54 24.00
N VAL A 366 21.78 10.69 23.28
CA VAL A 366 20.74 9.81 23.85
C VAL A 366 21.15 8.34 23.92
N HIS A 367 22.39 8.03 23.55
CA HIS A 367 22.97 6.69 23.65
C HIS A 367 23.12 6.25 25.10
N ARG A 368 22.69 5.02 25.40
CA ARG A 368 22.71 4.45 26.76
C ARG A 368 23.65 3.27 26.95
N GLY A 369 24.03 2.59 25.88
CA GLY A 369 24.90 1.42 25.93
C GLY A 369 24.74 0.56 24.67
N GLU A 370 25.26 -0.65 24.71
CA GLU A 370 25.17 -1.61 23.61
C GLU A 370 24.39 -2.86 24.06
N GLU A 371 23.46 -3.34 23.23
CA GLU A 371 22.72 -4.57 23.47
C GLU A 371 23.33 -5.73 22.65
N PRO A 372 23.48 -6.93 23.25
CA PRO A 372 23.95 -8.11 22.51
C PRO A 372 22.96 -8.48 21.40
N THR A 373 23.49 -8.90 20.25
CA THR A 373 22.70 -9.45 19.14
C THR A 373 22.96 -10.96 19.07
N GLU A 374 21.90 -11.78 18.95
CA GLU A 374 22.05 -13.24 18.94
C GLU A 374 22.78 -13.76 17.68
N ASP A 375 22.69 -13.03 16.57
CA ASP A 375 23.20 -13.42 15.25
C ASP A 375 24.40 -12.60 14.72
N ASP A 376 24.88 -11.61 15.47
CA ASP A 376 25.97 -10.73 15.02
C ASP A 376 27.05 -10.60 16.12
N ALA A 377 28.33 -10.68 15.73
CA ALA A 377 29.44 -10.60 16.70
C ALA A 377 29.61 -9.19 17.32
N ARG A 378 28.77 -8.23 16.94
CA ARG A 378 28.87 -6.82 17.34
C ARG A 378 27.57 -6.37 17.99
N ALA A 379 27.67 -5.94 19.25
CA ALA A 379 26.56 -5.35 19.98
C ALA A 379 26.01 -4.10 19.25
N GLN A 380 24.69 -3.92 19.26
CA GLN A 380 24.05 -2.78 18.61
C GLN A 380 23.78 -1.66 19.63
N PRO A 381 23.92 -0.39 19.24
CA PRO A 381 23.72 0.72 20.16
C PRO A 381 22.24 0.86 20.56
N PHE A 382 22.03 0.95 21.88
CA PHE A 382 20.74 1.13 22.52
C PHE A 382 20.48 2.61 22.85
N TYR A 383 19.24 3.07 22.63
CA TYR A 383 18.84 4.48 22.77
C TYR A 383 17.50 4.60 23.51
N ASP A 384 17.36 5.64 24.32
CA ASP A 384 16.09 5.92 25.03
C ASP A 384 14.98 6.47 24.12
N TYR A 385 15.33 6.93 22.93
CA TYR A 385 14.41 7.55 21.99
C TYR A 385 14.19 6.66 20.76
N PRO A 386 13.01 6.76 20.12
CA PRO A 386 12.71 6.04 18.88
C PRO A 386 13.53 6.63 17.74
N MET A 387 14.75 6.14 17.52
CA MET A 387 15.70 6.75 16.58
C MET A 387 15.22 6.70 15.12
N ILE A 388 14.33 5.77 14.77
CA ILE A 388 13.63 5.80 13.48
C ILE A 388 12.70 7.03 13.41
N ALA A 389 11.90 7.28 14.46
CA ALA A 389 11.03 8.46 14.52
C ALA A 389 11.83 9.77 14.50
N VAL A 390 12.96 9.83 15.21
CA VAL A 390 13.90 10.97 15.17
C VAL A 390 14.34 11.24 13.72
N ARG A 391 14.82 10.21 13.01
CA ARG A 391 15.24 10.34 11.61
C ARG A 391 14.10 10.83 10.71
N GLU A 392 12.93 10.20 10.82
CA GLU A 392 11.77 10.54 9.99
C GLU A 392 11.28 11.98 10.24
N ILE A 393 11.29 12.44 11.49
CA ILE A 393 10.86 13.81 11.82
C ILE A 393 11.87 14.85 11.33
N ILE A 394 13.18 14.57 11.43
CA ILE A 394 14.22 15.44 10.86
C ILE A 394 14.10 15.50 9.32
N ALA A 395 13.92 14.34 8.67
CA ALA A 395 13.73 14.26 7.22
C ALA A 395 12.46 15.01 6.78
N ASN A 396 11.34 14.83 7.48
CA ASN A 396 10.11 15.55 7.22
C ASN A 396 10.26 17.06 7.42
N ALA A 397 10.99 17.51 8.46
CA ALA A 397 11.26 18.93 8.66
C ALA A 397 12.01 19.53 7.47
N LEU A 398 13.08 18.86 7.00
CA LEU A 398 13.83 19.32 5.83
C LEU A 398 13.01 19.28 4.53
N VAL A 399 12.21 18.23 4.31
CA VAL A 399 11.34 18.13 3.13
C VAL A 399 10.25 19.18 3.13
N HIS A 400 9.59 19.44 4.26
CA HIS A 400 8.46 20.38 4.31
C HIS A 400 8.88 21.82 4.59
N ARG A 401 10.18 22.07 4.74
CA ARG A 401 10.74 23.39 5.01
C ARG A 401 10.36 24.39 3.93
N ASP A 402 10.01 25.60 4.36
CA ASP A 402 10.02 26.76 3.47
C ASP A 402 11.48 27.22 3.21
N TYR A 403 12.01 26.86 2.03
CA TYR A 403 13.36 27.24 1.60
C TYR A 403 13.45 28.67 1.04
N GLU A 404 12.32 29.35 0.83
CA GLU A 404 12.29 30.77 0.45
C GLU A 404 12.52 31.66 1.69
N HIS A 405 12.25 31.13 2.89
CA HIS A 405 12.44 31.84 4.15
C HIS A 405 13.94 32.04 4.50
N ALA A 406 14.45 33.22 4.17
CA ALA A 406 15.88 33.57 4.28
C ALA A 406 16.40 33.82 5.71
N GLN A 407 15.54 33.82 6.73
CA GLN A 407 15.92 34.21 8.10
C GLN A 407 15.98 33.06 9.11
N SER A 408 15.60 31.84 8.72
CA SER A 408 15.55 30.72 9.65
C SER A 408 15.86 29.38 8.97
N CYS A 409 16.28 28.42 9.78
CA CYS A 409 16.66 27.08 9.39
C CYS A 409 15.98 26.04 10.29
N VAL A 410 16.15 24.76 10.00
CA VAL A 410 15.64 23.70 10.88
C VAL A 410 16.52 23.65 12.13
N HIS A 411 15.91 23.64 13.31
CA HIS A 411 16.62 23.43 14.57
C HIS A 411 16.28 22.06 15.15
N VAL A 412 17.31 21.32 15.58
CA VAL A 412 17.15 20.09 16.37
C VAL A 412 17.69 20.38 17.76
N ARG A 413 16.80 20.41 18.75
CA ARG A 413 17.13 20.71 20.15
C ARG A 413 16.93 19.46 20.99
N VAL A 414 17.96 19.07 21.73
CA VAL A 414 17.90 17.94 22.66
C VAL A 414 17.88 18.50 24.08
N TYR A 415 16.72 18.40 24.73
CA TYR A 415 16.52 18.74 26.14
C TYR A 415 16.79 17.52 27.01
N ALA A 416 16.79 17.71 28.33
CA ALA A 416 16.95 16.61 29.27
C ALA A 416 15.81 15.56 29.18
N ASP A 417 14.61 15.98 28.81
CA ASP A 417 13.37 15.18 28.85
C ASP A 417 12.71 14.95 27.49
N ARG A 418 13.17 15.63 26.43
CA ARG A 418 12.56 15.55 25.09
C ARG A 418 13.51 15.99 23.98
N ILE A 419 13.15 15.66 22.74
CA ILE A 419 13.78 16.22 21.54
C ILE A 419 12.75 17.10 20.84
N GLU A 420 13.13 18.31 20.45
CA GLU A 420 12.32 19.22 19.65
C GLU A 420 12.94 19.41 18.27
N VAL A 421 12.19 19.11 17.22
CA VAL A 421 12.53 19.47 15.84
C VAL A 421 11.65 20.66 15.44
N VAL A 422 12.30 21.81 15.23
CA VAL A 422 11.66 23.09 14.95
C VAL A 422 11.87 23.42 13.48
N ASN A 423 10.78 23.51 12.73
CA ASN A 423 10.79 23.79 11.30
C ASN A 423 10.11 25.15 11.02
N PRO A 424 10.77 26.08 10.29
CA PRO A 424 10.13 27.32 9.87
C PRO A 424 8.98 27.08 8.90
N GLY A 425 7.89 27.82 9.09
CA GLY A 425 6.68 27.75 8.29
C GLY A 425 5.46 27.26 9.07
N SER A 426 4.36 27.02 8.36
CA SER A 426 3.10 26.54 8.92
C SER A 426 2.86 25.06 8.60
N TRP A 427 2.04 24.41 9.42
CA TRP A 427 1.55 23.07 9.10
C TRP A 427 0.52 23.17 7.97
N GLN A 428 0.79 22.52 6.84
CA GLN A 428 -0.08 22.58 5.67
C GLN A 428 -1.14 21.50 5.74
N GLY A 429 -2.41 21.89 5.83
CA GLY A 429 -3.57 20.99 5.82
C GLY A 429 -4.48 21.11 7.04
N ALA A 430 -3.94 21.59 8.16
CA ALA A 430 -4.64 21.83 9.42
C ALA A 430 -4.36 23.25 9.91
N GLU A 431 -5.37 23.99 10.38
CA GLU A 431 -5.10 25.18 11.20
C GLU A 431 -4.65 24.72 12.58
N LEU A 432 -3.36 24.92 12.89
CA LEU A 432 -2.84 24.75 14.23
C LEU A 432 -3.06 26.04 15.01
N SER A 433 -3.90 25.98 16.05
CA SER A 433 -4.00 27.08 17.01
C SER A 433 -2.64 27.31 17.68
N PRO A 434 -2.19 28.57 17.82
CA PRO A 434 -0.95 28.88 18.51
C PRO A 434 -0.90 28.25 19.90
N ASP A 435 0.25 27.68 20.25
CA ASP A 435 0.57 27.11 21.55
C ASP A 435 -0.32 25.93 22.02
N VAL A 436 -1.15 25.36 21.14
CA VAL A 436 -1.89 24.11 21.38
C VAL A 436 -1.06 22.91 20.89
N ARG A 437 -0.86 21.92 21.77
CA ARG A 437 -0.24 20.64 21.40
C ARG A 437 -1.28 19.66 20.90
N ARG A 438 -0.99 19.00 19.77
CA ARG A 438 -1.80 17.92 19.19
C ARG A 438 -0.95 16.67 18.99
N ALA A 439 -1.57 15.49 19.03
CA ALA A 439 -0.88 14.25 18.68
C ALA A 439 -0.51 14.26 17.18
N LEU A 440 0.68 13.77 16.84
CA LEU A 440 1.17 13.75 15.46
C LEU A 440 0.30 12.85 14.55
N GLY A 441 -0.26 11.76 15.08
CA GLY A 441 -1.14 10.83 14.38
C GLY A 441 -2.44 11.48 13.89
N ASP A 442 -3.02 12.38 14.68
CA ASP A 442 -4.23 13.13 14.30
C ASP A 442 -4.00 14.03 13.07
N LEU A 443 -2.75 14.42 12.83
CA LEU A 443 -2.35 15.33 11.77
C LEU A 443 -1.75 14.60 10.55
N ALA A 444 -1.54 13.28 10.66
CA ALA A 444 -0.79 12.50 9.68
C ALA A 444 -1.46 12.49 8.29
N SER A 445 -2.79 12.42 8.23
CA SER A 445 -3.57 12.43 6.98
C SER A 445 -3.66 13.81 6.31
N GLU A 446 -3.32 14.87 7.04
CA GLU A 446 -3.50 16.25 6.59
C GLU A 446 -2.23 16.86 6.00
N SER A 447 -1.06 16.23 6.21
CA SER A 447 0.24 16.74 5.75
C SER A 447 0.35 16.81 4.22
N ARG A 448 0.42 18.03 3.67
CA ARG A 448 0.69 18.29 2.25
C ARG A 448 2.18 18.59 2.03
N ARG A 449 2.76 18.05 0.95
CA ARG A 449 4.19 18.21 0.60
C ARG A 449 4.40 19.41 -0.34
N PRO A 450 4.92 20.55 0.14
CA PRO A 450 5.20 21.69 -0.74
C PRO A 450 6.37 21.41 -1.69
N ASN A 451 7.38 20.68 -1.22
CA ASN A 451 8.61 20.40 -1.95
C ASN A 451 8.61 19.00 -2.57
N PHE A 452 7.61 18.72 -3.42
CA PHE A 452 7.40 17.38 -4.00
C PHE A 452 8.65 16.78 -4.62
N ARG A 453 9.42 17.54 -5.41
CA ARG A 453 10.62 17.03 -6.09
C ARG A 453 11.72 16.60 -5.12
N LEU A 454 11.99 17.43 -4.10
CA LEU A 454 12.96 17.10 -3.06
C LEU A 454 12.53 15.84 -2.30
N ALA A 455 11.25 15.77 -1.90
CA ALA A 455 10.67 14.61 -1.22
C ALA A 455 10.80 13.34 -2.06
N HIS A 456 10.38 13.41 -3.32
CA HIS A 456 10.35 12.30 -4.25
C HIS A 456 11.75 11.71 -4.48
N ILE A 457 12.76 12.55 -4.75
CA ILE A 457 14.13 12.06 -4.95
C ILE A 457 14.69 11.42 -3.67
N LEU A 458 14.42 11.97 -2.48
CA LEU A 458 14.90 11.38 -1.23
C LEU A 458 14.35 9.97 -0.98
N THR A 459 13.18 9.62 -1.52
CA THR A 459 12.65 8.24 -1.44
C THR A 459 13.47 7.21 -2.22
N TRP A 460 14.29 7.66 -3.18
CA TRP A 460 15.04 6.76 -4.07
C TRP A 460 16.19 6.03 -3.35
N VAL A 461 16.62 6.54 -2.20
CA VAL A 461 17.69 5.97 -1.37
C VAL A 461 17.14 5.55 -0.01
N LYS A 462 17.86 4.67 0.71
CA LYS A 462 17.41 4.17 2.03
C LYS A 462 17.47 5.21 3.16
N VAL A 463 17.91 6.45 2.88
CA VAL A 463 18.01 7.54 3.86
C VAL A 463 16.62 8.04 4.30
N VAL A 464 15.63 8.00 3.41
CA VAL A 464 14.22 8.35 3.68
C VAL A 464 13.32 7.28 3.06
N GLU A 465 12.22 6.93 3.71
CA GLU A 465 11.31 5.91 3.18
C GLU A 465 10.33 6.44 2.13
N GLY A 466 9.73 5.50 1.39
CA GLY A 466 8.76 5.75 0.32
C GLY A 466 7.50 6.52 0.73
N GLU A 467 6.69 6.87 -0.26
CA GLU A 467 5.63 7.87 -0.13
C GLU A 467 4.60 7.56 0.99
N GLY A 468 4.54 8.44 1.98
CA GLY A 468 3.43 8.48 2.96
C GLY A 468 3.66 7.64 4.22
N SER A 469 4.73 6.84 4.27
CA SER A 469 5.01 5.96 5.40
C SER A 469 5.83 6.59 6.52
N GLY A 470 6.46 7.75 6.32
CA GLY A 470 7.40 8.35 7.28
C GLY A 470 6.77 8.65 8.66
N ILE A 471 5.64 9.37 8.69
CA ILE A 471 4.91 9.64 9.95
C ILE A 471 4.31 8.35 10.54
N PRO A 472 3.56 7.51 9.78
CA PRO A 472 3.08 6.24 10.29
C PRO A 472 4.18 5.34 10.88
N ARG A 473 5.36 5.31 10.28
CA ARG A 473 6.53 4.55 10.76
C ARG A 473 7.11 5.17 12.02
N ALA A 474 7.22 6.49 12.09
CA ALA A 474 7.62 7.19 13.32
C ALA A 474 6.68 6.82 14.48
N LEU A 475 5.37 6.84 14.24
CA LEU A 475 4.35 6.44 15.22
C LEU A 475 4.42 4.95 15.58
N SER A 476 4.63 4.10 14.58
CA SER A 476 4.82 2.66 14.79
C SER A 476 6.06 2.36 15.62
N GLU A 477 7.14 3.09 15.42
CA GLU A 477 8.37 2.95 16.20
C GLU A 477 8.16 3.39 17.64
N CYS A 478 7.51 4.55 17.86
CA CYS A 478 7.16 5.01 19.19
C CYS A 478 6.37 3.92 19.95
N ARG A 479 5.33 3.34 19.30
CA ARG A 479 4.57 2.23 19.86
C ARG A 479 5.43 1.00 20.15
N ARG A 480 6.30 0.61 19.22
CA ARG A 480 7.16 -0.58 19.33
C ARG A 480 8.09 -0.51 20.55
N ILE A 481 8.62 0.67 20.86
CA ILE A 481 9.57 0.83 21.98
C ILE A 481 8.94 1.37 23.27
N GLY A 482 7.61 1.56 23.30
CA GLY A 482 6.90 2.11 24.46
C GLY A 482 7.19 3.60 24.73
N ALA A 483 7.50 4.37 23.67
CA ALA A 483 7.64 5.82 23.78
C ALA A 483 6.29 6.51 23.54
N PRO A 484 5.98 7.60 24.27
CA PRO A 484 4.79 8.40 24.01
C PRO A 484 4.73 8.89 22.57
N GLU A 485 3.51 9.10 22.09
CA GLU A 485 3.30 9.64 20.77
C GLU A 485 3.89 11.07 20.65
N PRO A 486 4.61 11.39 19.56
CA PRO A 486 5.13 12.73 19.35
C PRO A 486 3.99 13.75 19.26
N THR A 487 4.23 14.96 19.78
CA THR A 487 3.26 16.06 19.68
C THR A 487 3.71 17.12 18.71
N VAL A 488 2.76 17.77 18.06
CA VAL A 488 2.98 18.94 17.20
C VAL A 488 2.39 20.18 17.87
N SER A 489 3.14 21.27 17.87
CA SER A 489 2.65 22.60 18.23
C SER A 489 3.10 23.64 17.23
N PHE A 490 2.41 24.78 17.22
CA PHE A 490 2.76 25.93 16.40
C PHE A 490 3.00 27.14 17.28
N SER A 491 4.17 27.75 17.17
CA SER A 491 4.52 28.94 17.97
C SER A 491 5.50 29.83 17.21
N GLY A 492 5.21 31.14 17.16
CA GLY A 492 6.09 32.13 16.53
C GLY A 492 6.40 31.89 15.05
N GLY A 493 5.46 31.32 14.27
CA GLY A 493 5.68 31.01 12.85
C GLY A 493 6.50 29.73 12.61
N MET A 494 6.68 28.91 13.64
CA MET A 494 7.44 27.67 13.59
C MET A 494 6.53 26.49 13.96
N VAL A 495 6.67 25.40 13.20
CA VAL A 495 6.14 24.09 13.58
C VAL A 495 7.17 23.42 14.49
N ILE A 496 6.73 22.94 15.65
CA ILE A 496 7.57 22.23 16.61
C ILE A 496 7.02 20.82 16.76
N VAL A 497 7.82 19.83 16.40
CA VAL A 497 7.53 18.42 16.67
C VAL A 497 8.36 17.98 17.87
N THR A 498 7.70 17.49 18.90
CA THR A 498 8.32 17.05 20.15
C THR A 498 8.26 15.54 20.26
N LEU A 499 9.42 14.91 20.43
CA LEU A 499 9.63 13.49 20.68
C LEU A 499 9.96 13.27 22.16
N TYR A 500 9.43 12.19 22.72
CA TYR A 500 9.62 11.82 24.12
C TYR A 500 10.43 10.52 24.23
N PRO A 501 11.20 10.33 25.31
CA PRO A 501 11.89 9.08 25.57
C PRO A 501 10.86 7.99 25.88
N ARG A 502 11.28 6.73 25.77
CA ARG A 502 10.52 5.59 26.29
C ARG A 502 10.15 5.80 27.76
N GLU A 503 8.96 5.36 28.15
CA GLU A 503 8.60 5.38 29.56
C GLU A 503 9.57 4.49 30.35
N PRO A 504 10.10 4.95 31.50
CA PRO A 504 10.98 4.13 32.31
C PRO A 504 10.22 2.89 32.76
N ASP A 505 10.83 1.72 32.51
CA ASP A 505 10.31 0.44 32.96
C ASP A 505 10.25 0.45 34.49
N THR A 506 9.05 0.69 35.03
CA THR A 506 8.81 0.77 36.47
C THR A 506 8.90 -0.61 37.13
N SER A 507 9.08 -1.69 36.37
CA SER A 507 9.38 -3.02 36.90
C SER A 507 10.83 -3.18 37.37
N LEU A 508 11.74 -2.25 37.01
CA LEU A 508 13.17 -2.30 37.36
C LEU A 508 13.60 -1.27 38.42
N ILE A 509 12.69 -0.48 38.99
CA ILE A 509 12.99 0.33 40.17
C ILE A 509 12.82 -0.55 41.42
N VAL A 510 13.87 -1.31 41.75
CA VAL A 510 14.05 -1.78 43.13
C VAL A 510 14.40 -0.58 43.99
N SER A 511 13.39 0.06 44.57
CA SER A 511 13.60 0.85 45.79
C SER A 511 13.35 -0.05 46.99
N PRO A 512 14.33 -0.22 47.90
CA PRO A 512 14.14 -0.97 49.12
C PRO A 512 13.25 -0.16 50.08
N THR A 513 12.64 -0.86 51.03
CA THR A 513 11.91 -0.37 52.22
C THR A 513 10.51 0.21 52.00
N ALA A 514 9.48 -0.56 52.38
CA ALA A 514 8.79 -0.40 53.67
C ALA A 514 7.47 -1.20 53.71
N ALA A 515 7.37 -2.00 54.76
CA ALA A 515 6.27 -2.83 55.20
C ALA A 515 4.84 -2.24 55.18
N ALA A 516 3.89 -3.18 55.02
CA ALA A 516 2.63 -3.34 55.74
C ALA A 516 1.32 -2.77 55.15
N ARG A 517 0.44 -3.75 54.85
CA ARG A 517 -1.03 -3.78 55.05
C ARG A 517 -1.89 -2.74 54.33
N THR A 518 -2.71 -3.20 53.39
CA THR A 518 -4.16 -3.44 53.57
C THR A 518 -4.80 -3.90 52.24
N GLU A 519 -5.66 -4.92 52.28
CA GLU A 519 -6.57 -5.22 51.16
C GLU A 519 -7.55 -4.07 50.93
N PRO A 520 -8.02 -3.88 49.68
CA PRO A 520 -9.47 -3.87 49.50
C PRO A 520 -9.95 -4.59 48.24
N ARG A 521 -10.85 -5.55 48.47
CA ARG A 521 -12.20 -5.65 47.90
C ARG A 521 -12.39 -5.27 46.42
N ARG A 522 -12.68 -6.30 45.62
CA ARG A 522 -13.28 -6.25 44.27
C ARG A 522 -14.43 -5.25 44.19
N VAL A 523 -14.31 -4.30 43.27
CA VAL A 523 -15.42 -3.56 42.66
C VAL A 523 -15.24 -3.68 41.16
N ALA A 524 -16.24 -4.26 40.49
CA ALA A 524 -16.33 -4.28 39.04
C ALA A 524 -16.47 -2.84 38.55
N ALA A 525 -15.52 -2.39 37.73
CA ALA A 525 -15.61 -1.17 36.96
C ALA A 525 -15.46 -1.57 35.49
N ASP A 526 -16.47 -1.26 34.69
CA ASP A 526 -16.40 -1.39 33.23
C ASP A 526 -15.20 -0.59 32.71
N PRO A 527 -14.38 -1.16 31.80
CA PRO A 527 -13.27 -0.41 31.23
C PRO A 527 -13.79 0.67 30.26
N PRO A 528 -13.11 1.83 30.18
CA PRO A 528 -13.39 2.82 29.16
C PRO A 528 -13.10 2.22 27.77
N ALA A 529 -13.83 2.68 26.75
CA ALA A 529 -13.82 2.16 25.39
C ALA A 529 -12.40 2.15 24.75
N ALA A 530 -11.63 1.10 25.01
CA ALA A 530 -10.46 0.72 24.25
C ALA A 530 -10.92 0.00 22.96
N HIS A 531 -10.18 0.14 21.87
CA HIS A 531 -10.36 -0.63 20.65
C HIS A 531 -10.66 -2.11 20.98
N ARG A 532 -11.89 -2.57 20.74
CA ARG A 532 -12.23 -3.99 20.85
C ARG A 532 -11.38 -4.74 19.82
N MET A 533 -10.32 -5.40 20.27
CA MET A 533 -9.67 -6.42 19.46
C MET A 533 -10.72 -7.50 19.17
N LEU A 534 -11.09 -7.67 17.91
CA LEU A 534 -12.06 -8.66 17.48
C LEU A 534 -11.55 -10.06 17.85
N THR A 535 -12.44 -10.92 18.35
CA THR A 535 -12.09 -12.30 18.71
C THR A 535 -12.38 -13.19 17.49
N PRO A 536 -11.35 -13.80 16.87
CA PRO A 536 -11.57 -14.61 15.68
C PRO A 536 -12.34 -15.89 16.04
N VAL A 537 -13.17 -16.39 15.13
CA VAL A 537 -13.82 -17.70 15.27
C VAL A 537 -12.78 -18.80 15.19
N PHE A 538 -11.87 -18.74 14.22
CA PHE A 538 -10.81 -19.74 14.07
C PHE A 538 -9.42 -19.11 13.95
N TYR A 539 -8.40 -19.84 14.39
CA TYR A 539 -6.99 -19.51 14.20
C TYR A 539 -6.35 -20.53 13.25
N LEU A 540 -5.66 -20.06 12.21
CA LEU A 540 -4.98 -20.91 11.23
C LEU A 540 -3.47 -20.95 11.47
N SER A 541 -2.99 -22.08 12.00
CA SER A 541 -1.57 -22.37 12.24
C SER A 541 -0.97 -23.12 11.05
N TYR A 542 0.16 -22.63 10.53
CA TYR A 542 0.88 -23.23 9.41
C TYR A 542 2.39 -23.03 9.50
N ALA A 543 3.15 -23.88 8.80
CA ALA A 543 4.60 -23.76 8.76
C ALA A 543 5.05 -22.59 7.86
N ARG A 544 5.75 -21.63 8.44
CA ARG A 544 6.29 -20.46 7.73
C ARG A 544 7.63 -20.82 7.07
N ALA A 545 7.87 -20.35 5.85
CA ALA A 545 9.14 -20.58 5.16
C ALA A 545 10.23 -19.66 5.75
N GLN A 546 11.27 -20.22 6.37
CA GLN A 546 12.44 -19.42 6.78
C GLN A 546 13.17 -18.90 5.53
N GLN A 547 13.41 -17.60 5.45
CA GLN A 547 14.25 -16.98 4.42
C GLN A 547 15.71 -17.43 4.60
N SER A 548 16.06 -18.60 4.08
CA SER A 548 17.47 -18.97 3.90
C SER A 548 18.08 -18.15 2.76
N ARG A 549 19.29 -17.59 2.96
CA ARG A 549 20.12 -16.86 1.97
C ARG A 549 20.56 -17.67 0.72
N ARG A 550 19.79 -18.67 0.28
CA ARG A 550 20.06 -19.49 -0.92
C ARG A 550 18.84 -19.54 -1.83
N PRO A 551 19.02 -19.66 -3.17
CA PRO A 551 17.93 -19.64 -4.13
C PRO A 551 16.91 -20.76 -3.87
N ALA A 552 15.64 -20.43 -4.14
CA ALA A 552 14.43 -21.10 -3.72
C ALA A 552 14.45 -22.63 -3.85
N ALA A 553 14.25 -23.31 -2.71
CA ALA A 553 13.77 -24.69 -2.67
C ALA A 553 12.23 -24.71 -2.83
N PRO A 554 11.62 -25.82 -3.28
CA PRO A 554 10.15 -26.00 -3.42
C PRO A 554 9.34 -25.80 -2.13
N ARG A 555 10.00 -25.53 -0.99
CA ARG A 555 9.38 -25.31 0.32
C ARG A 555 8.70 -23.94 0.46
N ALA A 556 9.17 -22.92 -0.25
CA ALA A 556 8.55 -21.58 -0.23
C ALA A 556 7.25 -21.53 -1.06
N GLU A 557 7.06 -22.46 -2.00
CA GLU A 557 5.89 -22.49 -2.89
C GLU A 557 4.63 -23.02 -2.22
N ALA A 558 4.75 -23.82 -1.15
CA ALA A 558 3.58 -24.34 -0.44
C ALA A 558 2.87 -23.26 0.39
N SER A 559 3.62 -22.36 1.05
CA SER A 559 3.05 -21.31 1.89
C SER A 559 2.33 -20.21 1.08
N ARG A 560 2.59 -20.08 -0.23
CA ARG A 560 1.95 -19.05 -1.09
C ARG A 560 0.45 -19.26 -1.31
N HIS A 561 -0.04 -20.49 -1.12
CA HIS A 561 -1.47 -20.84 -1.29
C HIS A 561 -2.26 -20.79 0.03
N VAL A 562 -1.60 -20.53 1.15
CA VAL A 562 -2.26 -20.39 2.47
C VAL A 562 -3.23 -19.19 2.51
N PRO A 563 -2.93 -18.01 1.93
CA PRO A 563 -3.87 -16.89 1.87
C PRO A 563 -5.18 -17.26 1.14
N GLN A 564 -5.07 -17.92 -0.02
CA GLN A 564 -6.23 -18.37 -0.78
C GLN A 564 -7.12 -19.33 0.03
N PHE A 565 -6.52 -20.33 0.68
CA PHE A 565 -7.27 -21.25 1.55
C PHE A 565 -7.93 -20.55 2.74
N PHE A 566 -7.23 -19.58 3.35
CA PHE A 566 -7.77 -18.80 4.45
C PHE A 566 -8.98 -17.96 4.03
N ASP A 567 -8.93 -17.32 2.86
CA ASP A 567 -10.01 -16.50 2.32
C ASP A 567 -11.23 -17.37 1.97
N ASP A 568 -11.02 -18.48 1.25
CA ASP A 568 -12.07 -19.42 0.85
C ASP A 568 -12.77 -20.03 2.08
N LEU A 569 -12.00 -20.36 3.12
CA LEU A 569 -12.54 -20.87 4.38
C LEU A 569 -13.30 -19.79 5.16
N SER A 570 -12.73 -18.59 5.28
CA SER A 570 -13.35 -17.47 6.00
C SER A 570 -14.71 -17.09 5.40
N MET A 571 -14.83 -17.12 4.07
CA MET A 571 -16.09 -16.86 3.37
C MET A 571 -17.17 -17.88 3.78
N ASN A 572 -16.84 -19.17 3.75
CA ASN A 572 -17.79 -20.23 4.09
C ASN A 572 -18.18 -20.21 5.58
N VAL A 573 -17.23 -19.91 6.48
CA VAL A 573 -17.52 -19.80 7.93
C VAL A 573 -18.39 -18.59 8.24
N ASN A 574 -18.12 -17.45 7.62
CA ASN A 574 -18.95 -16.23 7.76
C ASN A 574 -20.41 -16.49 7.36
N GLU A 575 -20.62 -17.18 6.23
CA GLU A 575 -21.96 -17.53 5.75
C GLU A 575 -22.68 -18.49 6.70
N LEU A 576 -22.00 -19.54 7.17
CA LEU A 576 -22.59 -20.55 8.04
C LEU A 576 -22.91 -20.03 9.46
N LEU A 577 -22.14 -19.07 9.96
CA LEU A 577 -22.33 -18.49 11.30
C LEU A 577 -23.13 -17.18 11.31
N GLY A 578 -23.45 -16.63 10.13
CA GLY A 578 -24.20 -15.37 10.01
C GLY A 578 -23.50 -14.18 10.63
N LEU A 579 -22.17 -14.11 10.50
CA LEU A 579 -21.36 -13.04 11.09
C LEU A 579 -21.66 -11.69 10.39
N PRO A 580 -21.60 -10.54 11.11
CA PRO A 580 -21.90 -9.23 10.53
C PRO A 580 -20.96 -8.92 9.36
N GLY A 581 -21.52 -8.35 8.28
CA GLY A 581 -20.74 -8.01 7.09
C GLY A 581 -19.60 -7.02 7.39
N GLY A 582 -18.35 -7.46 7.19
CA GLY A 582 -17.14 -6.65 7.39
C GLY A 582 -16.07 -7.27 8.29
N GLU A 583 -16.38 -8.37 8.99
CA GLU A 583 -15.43 -9.07 9.88
C GLU A 583 -14.89 -10.35 9.23
N VAL A 584 -13.59 -10.61 9.39
CA VAL A 584 -12.94 -11.85 8.94
C VAL A 584 -13.19 -12.91 10.02
N ALA A 585 -13.83 -14.03 9.66
CA ALA A 585 -14.12 -15.13 10.60
C ALA A 585 -12.85 -15.68 11.27
N GLY A 586 -11.73 -15.71 10.56
CA GLY A 586 -10.48 -16.29 11.03
C GLY A 586 -9.40 -15.29 11.34
N TYR A 587 -8.32 -15.77 11.96
CA TYR A 587 -7.03 -15.11 12.03
C TYR A 587 -5.94 -16.03 11.47
N VAL A 588 -5.08 -15.49 10.61
CA VAL A 588 -3.84 -16.11 10.14
C VAL A 588 -2.76 -15.04 10.13
N ASP A 589 -1.57 -15.37 10.60
CA ASP A 589 -0.44 -14.45 10.55
C ASP A 589 0.38 -14.67 9.27
N LEU A 590 0.19 -13.77 8.30
CA LEU A 590 0.90 -13.74 7.02
C LEU A 590 2.13 -12.81 7.02
N THR A 591 2.41 -12.13 8.14
CA THR A 591 3.35 -10.99 8.22
C THR A 591 4.70 -11.31 8.85
N LEU A 592 4.89 -12.52 9.38
CA LEU A 592 6.11 -12.86 10.09
C LEU A 592 7.22 -13.37 9.16
N ASP A 593 8.21 -12.50 8.94
CA ASP A 593 9.61 -12.93 8.88
C ASP A 593 9.92 -13.67 10.21
N GLY A 594 10.39 -14.91 10.14
CA GLY A 594 10.57 -15.76 11.32
C GLY A 594 11.59 -15.20 12.33
N GLY A 595 11.17 -15.07 13.60
CA GLY A 595 11.97 -14.62 14.76
C GLY A 595 11.92 -13.10 14.92
N GLU A 596 11.43 -12.48 16.01
CA GLU A 596 11.87 -12.66 17.41
C GLU A 596 10.82 -12.24 18.48
N ARG A 597 9.57 -11.86 18.16
CA ARG A 597 8.55 -11.56 19.20
C ARG A 597 7.15 -12.02 18.80
N TRP A 598 6.48 -12.77 19.69
CA TRP A 598 5.02 -12.99 19.59
C TRP A 598 4.34 -11.62 19.70
N GLN A 599 3.62 -11.21 18.66
CA GLN A 599 2.86 -9.96 18.67
C GLN A 599 1.63 -10.12 19.57
N ASP A 600 1.19 -9.04 20.23
CA ASP A 600 -0.02 -9.03 21.06
C ASP A 600 -1.26 -9.52 20.30
N GLN A 601 -1.31 -9.28 18.98
CA GLN A 601 -2.38 -9.76 18.12
C GLN A 601 -2.37 -11.28 17.95
N VAL A 602 -1.20 -11.92 17.87
CA VAL A 602 -1.09 -13.39 17.74
C VAL A 602 -1.44 -14.05 19.08
N LEU A 603 -0.93 -13.51 20.20
CA LEU A 603 -1.28 -13.97 21.55
C LEU A 603 -2.79 -13.83 21.81
N HIS A 604 -3.35 -12.68 21.46
CA HIS A 604 -4.79 -12.44 21.59
C HIS A 604 -5.59 -13.38 20.69
N ALA A 605 -5.22 -13.54 19.41
CA ALA A 605 -5.94 -14.38 18.48
C ALA A 605 -5.94 -15.86 18.90
N VAL A 606 -4.78 -16.44 19.26
CA VAL A 606 -4.71 -17.84 19.71
C VAL A 606 -5.37 -18.03 21.08
N GLY A 607 -5.28 -17.02 21.95
CA GLY A 607 -5.85 -17.04 23.30
C GLY A 607 -7.36 -16.83 23.34
N THR A 608 -7.98 -16.36 22.25
CA THR A 608 -9.43 -16.07 22.19
C THR A 608 -10.21 -16.86 21.15
N CYS A 609 -9.55 -17.47 20.15
CA CYS A 609 -10.25 -18.21 19.10
C CYS A 609 -11.09 -19.38 19.61
N GLN A 610 -12.12 -19.78 18.88
CA GLN A 610 -12.96 -20.94 19.24
C GLN A 610 -12.49 -22.24 18.58
N VAL A 611 -11.85 -22.16 17.42
CA VAL A 611 -11.31 -23.31 16.69
C VAL A 611 -9.85 -23.07 16.29
N PHE A 612 -8.99 -24.06 16.47
CA PHE A 612 -7.59 -24.03 16.07
C PHE A 612 -7.35 -24.99 14.92
N ILE A 613 -6.93 -24.47 13.78
CA ILE A 613 -6.71 -25.23 12.55
C ILE A 613 -5.22 -25.42 12.33
N SER A 614 -4.77 -26.66 12.17
CA SER A 614 -3.36 -26.99 11.91
C SER A 614 -3.17 -27.47 10.48
N LEU A 615 -2.40 -26.74 9.67
CA LEU A 615 -2.02 -27.16 8.32
C LEU A 615 -0.81 -28.11 8.39
N LEU A 616 -1.11 -29.40 8.51
CA LEU A 616 -0.12 -30.46 8.70
C LEU A 616 0.76 -30.63 7.47
N SER A 617 2.07 -30.47 7.68
CA SER A 617 3.11 -30.70 6.69
C SER A 617 4.40 -31.14 7.39
N PRO A 618 5.38 -31.73 6.69
CA PRO A 618 6.66 -32.07 7.29
C PRO A 618 7.37 -30.89 7.99
N SER A 619 7.16 -29.66 7.51
CA SER A 619 7.70 -28.43 8.11
C SER A 619 6.92 -27.97 9.34
N TYR A 620 5.63 -28.31 9.44
CA TYR A 620 4.77 -27.97 10.57
C TYR A 620 5.28 -28.63 11.85
N PHE A 621 5.58 -29.92 11.77
CA PHE A 621 6.10 -30.69 12.90
C PHE A 621 7.52 -30.29 13.32
N ALA A 622 8.25 -29.56 12.47
CA ALA A 622 9.60 -29.06 12.77
C ALA A 622 9.59 -27.60 13.27
N SER A 623 8.42 -26.96 13.33
CA SER A 623 8.28 -25.55 13.69
C SER A 623 7.99 -25.38 15.18
N ARG A 624 8.97 -24.86 15.93
CA ARG A 624 8.80 -24.45 17.34
C ARG A 624 7.63 -23.47 17.51
N TRP A 625 7.40 -22.59 16.53
CA TRP A 625 6.29 -21.64 16.55
C TRP A 625 4.93 -22.33 16.50
N CYS A 626 4.77 -23.31 15.60
CA CYS A 626 3.53 -24.08 15.52
C CYS A 626 3.30 -24.88 16.81
N ALA A 627 4.37 -25.38 17.43
CA ALA A 627 4.31 -26.10 18.69
C ALA A 627 3.87 -25.21 19.87
N MET A 628 4.34 -23.95 19.90
CA MET A 628 3.93 -22.96 20.89
C MET A 628 2.49 -22.47 20.66
N GLU A 629 2.08 -22.27 19.40
CA GLU A 629 0.67 -21.96 19.04
C GLU A 629 -0.28 -23.08 19.47
N TRP A 630 0.13 -24.33 19.26
CA TRP A 630 -0.60 -25.50 19.73
C TRP A 630 -0.75 -25.50 21.25
N ASP A 631 0.35 -25.28 21.98
CA ASP A 631 0.36 -25.25 23.46
C ASP A 631 -0.53 -24.13 24.02
N ALA A 632 -0.50 -22.95 23.41
CA ALA A 632 -1.33 -21.81 23.82
C ALA A 632 -2.83 -22.14 23.74
N PHE A 633 -3.25 -22.87 22.70
CA PHE A 633 -4.64 -23.30 22.58
C PHE A 633 -4.97 -24.53 23.44
N ALA A 634 -4.06 -25.50 23.55
CA ALA A 634 -4.30 -26.76 24.26
C ALA A 634 -4.53 -26.59 25.76
N ARG A 635 -4.00 -25.52 26.36
CA ARG A 635 -4.17 -25.21 27.79
C ARG A 635 -5.58 -24.69 28.13
N ARG A 636 -6.36 -24.32 27.13
CA ARG A 636 -7.67 -23.70 27.29
C ARG A 636 -8.74 -24.73 27.61
N ARG A 637 -9.63 -24.40 28.54
CA ARG A 637 -10.75 -25.28 28.92
C ARG A 637 -11.84 -25.23 27.87
N THR A 638 -12.32 -26.40 27.47
CA THR A 638 -13.45 -26.56 26.55
C THR A 638 -14.66 -27.09 27.30
N THR A 639 -15.81 -26.45 27.10
CA THR A 639 -17.08 -26.80 27.75
C THR A 639 -18.17 -27.02 26.73
N ASP A 640 -19.06 -27.97 26.99
CA ASP A 640 -20.23 -28.22 26.16
C ASP A 640 -21.21 -27.06 26.34
N ARG A 641 -21.64 -26.46 25.23
CA ARG A 641 -22.42 -25.23 25.25
C ARG A 641 -23.84 -25.43 25.80
N ARG A 642 -24.35 -26.66 25.82
CA ARG A 642 -25.70 -27.01 26.28
C ARG A 642 -25.73 -27.42 27.75
N SER A 643 -24.73 -28.17 28.19
CA SER A 643 -24.66 -28.77 29.53
C SER A 643 -23.67 -28.07 30.47
N GLY A 644 -22.75 -27.26 29.93
CA GLY A 644 -21.66 -26.64 30.68
C GLY A 644 -20.61 -27.63 31.19
N ALA A 645 -20.73 -28.92 30.83
CA ALA A 645 -19.80 -29.96 31.27
C ALA A 645 -18.45 -29.82 30.52
N PRO A 646 -17.31 -30.14 31.16
CA PRO A 646 -16.03 -30.19 30.48
C PRO A 646 -16.06 -31.24 29.37
N VAL A 647 -15.59 -30.88 28.16
CA VAL A 647 -15.51 -31.81 27.02
C VAL A 647 -14.04 -32.16 26.78
N PRO A 648 -13.69 -33.46 26.61
CA PRO A 648 -12.32 -33.86 26.28
C PRO A 648 -11.91 -33.49 24.84
N SER A 649 -12.89 -33.28 23.96
CA SER A 649 -12.71 -32.75 22.61
C SER A 649 -12.33 -31.27 22.69
N THR A 650 -11.14 -30.99 22.19
CA THR A 650 -10.54 -29.68 22.03
C THR A 650 -10.98 -29.11 20.68
N GLY A 651 -11.16 -27.80 20.57
CA GLY A 651 -11.47 -27.12 19.30
C GLY A 651 -10.39 -27.25 18.21
N PHE A 652 -9.60 -28.32 18.18
CA PHE A 652 -8.57 -28.59 17.19
C PHE A 652 -9.16 -29.20 15.92
N LEU A 653 -8.71 -28.70 14.77
CA LEU A 653 -9.03 -29.19 13.44
C LEU A 653 -7.74 -29.36 12.62
N PRO A 654 -7.02 -30.48 12.79
CA PRO A 654 -5.84 -30.78 11.99
C PRO A 654 -6.23 -31.17 10.55
N LEU A 655 -5.59 -30.53 9.56
CA LEU A 655 -5.84 -30.73 8.14
C LEU A 655 -4.55 -31.12 7.42
N SER A 656 -4.61 -32.14 6.56
CA SER A 656 -3.49 -32.52 5.69
C SER A 656 -3.24 -31.42 4.66
N TRP A 657 -2.21 -30.59 4.88
CA TRP A 657 -1.78 -29.57 3.91
C TRP A 657 -0.97 -30.21 2.79
N VAL A 658 0.04 -30.98 3.18
CA VAL A 658 0.83 -31.84 2.29
C VAL A 658 0.91 -33.23 2.94
N PRO A 659 0.61 -34.32 2.20
CA PRO A 659 0.73 -35.68 2.72
C PRO A 659 2.12 -35.94 3.29
N THR A 660 2.17 -36.55 4.47
CA THR A 660 3.43 -36.85 5.16
C THR A 660 3.58 -38.35 5.40
N SER A 661 4.78 -38.87 5.13
CA SER A 661 5.18 -40.23 5.52
C SER A 661 5.80 -40.30 6.92
N LYS A 662 6.07 -39.16 7.56
CA LYS A 662 6.57 -39.09 8.93
C LYS A 662 5.46 -39.38 9.93
N ALA A 663 5.80 -40.05 11.04
CA ALA A 663 4.88 -40.27 12.15
C ALA A 663 4.39 -38.92 12.70
N ILE A 664 3.06 -38.75 12.72
CA ILE A 664 2.40 -37.58 13.31
C ILE A 664 2.62 -37.63 14.83
N PRO A 665 3.04 -36.53 15.49
CA PRO A 665 3.18 -36.49 16.94
C PRO A 665 1.90 -36.95 17.65
N GLN A 666 2.05 -37.70 18.74
CA GLN A 666 0.92 -38.34 19.44
C GLN A 666 -0.25 -37.37 19.77
N PRO A 667 -0.01 -36.13 20.25
CA PRO A 667 -1.11 -35.18 20.53
C PRO A 667 -1.96 -34.82 19.30
N ILE A 668 -1.39 -34.85 18.10
CA ILE A 668 -2.09 -34.55 16.84
C ILE A 668 -2.74 -35.82 16.28
N ALA A 669 -2.07 -36.97 16.41
CA ALA A 669 -2.55 -38.25 15.90
C ALA A 669 -3.86 -38.70 16.56
N GLU A 670 -4.06 -38.38 17.84
CA GLU A 670 -5.28 -38.71 18.60
C GLU A 670 -6.52 -37.90 18.14
N ILE A 671 -6.32 -36.78 17.41
CA ILE A 671 -7.39 -35.82 17.04
C ILE A 671 -7.61 -35.75 15.51
N ASN A 672 -6.72 -36.33 14.70
CA ASN A 672 -6.74 -36.24 13.24
C ASN A 672 -7.85 -37.09 12.56
N THR A 673 -9.08 -36.58 12.56
CA THR A 673 -10.29 -37.33 12.15
C THR A 673 -11.02 -36.76 10.93
N PHE A 674 -10.63 -35.60 10.39
CA PHE A 674 -11.39 -34.87 9.35
C PHE A 674 -11.71 -35.71 8.11
N GLY A 675 -10.76 -36.50 7.61
CA GLY A 675 -10.90 -37.24 6.36
C GLY A 675 -12.06 -38.26 6.33
N ALA A 676 -12.60 -38.66 7.48
CA ALA A 676 -13.70 -39.63 7.57
C ALA A 676 -15.06 -39.07 7.12
N ALA A 677 -15.24 -37.74 7.07
CA ALA A 677 -16.49 -37.09 6.71
C ALA A 677 -16.62 -36.75 5.20
N LEU A 678 -15.55 -36.94 4.43
CA LEU A 678 -15.51 -36.65 2.99
C LEU A 678 -16.11 -37.79 2.16
N ASP A 679 -16.66 -37.45 0.98
CA ASP A 679 -17.04 -38.43 -0.05
C ASP A 679 -15.86 -39.37 -0.38
N PRO A 680 -16.06 -40.67 -0.65
CA PRO A 680 -14.96 -41.62 -0.88
C PRO A 680 -13.97 -41.22 -1.98
N GLU A 681 -14.44 -40.54 -3.04
CA GLU A 681 -13.60 -40.08 -4.13
C GLU A 681 -12.79 -38.84 -3.72
N VAL A 682 -13.46 -37.84 -3.16
CA VAL A 682 -12.82 -36.63 -2.63
C VAL A 682 -11.84 -36.96 -1.51
N ARG A 683 -12.17 -37.92 -0.65
CA ARG A 683 -11.30 -38.43 0.41
C ARG A 683 -10.03 -39.03 -0.16
N ARG A 684 -10.13 -39.80 -1.25
CA ARG A 684 -8.97 -40.42 -1.89
C ARG A 684 -8.03 -39.35 -2.44
N HIS A 685 -8.55 -38.35 -3.15
CA HIS A 685 -7.76 -37.23 -3.67
C HIS A 685 -7.17 -36.39 -2.54
N TYR A 686 -7.94 -36.08 -1.50
CA TYR A 686 -7.47 -35.36 -0.33
C TYR A 686 -6.36 -36.09 0.44
N GLN A 687 -6.47 -37.41 0.61
CA GLN A 687 -5.44 -38.22 1.28
C GLN A 687 -4.18 -38.38 0.43
N ALA A 688 -4.33 -38.49 -0.90
CA ALA A 688 -3.22 -38.64 -1.83
C ALA A 688 -2.43 -37.34 -2.04
N GLU A 689 -3.12 -36.20 -2.09
CA GLU A 689 -2.56 -34.92 -2.56
C GLU A 689 -2.49 -33.83 -1.47
N GLY A 690 -3.30 -33.94 -0.41
CA GLY A 690 -3.49 -32.87 0.58
C GLY A 690 -4.14 -31.62 -0.01
N LEU A 691 -4.42 -30.62 0.83
CA LEU A 691 -5.01 -29.35 0.36
C LEU A 691 -4.15 -28.66 -0.70
N TYR A 692 -2.83 -28.63 -0.50
CA TYR A 692 -1.91 -28.00 -1.44
C TYR A 692 -1.92 -28.68 -2.82
N GLY A 693 -1.93 -30.01 -2.85
CA GLY A 693 -1.99 -30.75 -4.11
C GLY A 693 -3.30 -30.54 -4.85
N LEU A 694 -4.44 -30.54 -4.15
CA LEU A 694 -5.74 -30.22 -4.75
C LEU A 694 -5.74 -28.83 -5.42
N MET A 695 -5.16 -27.82 -4.76
CA MET A 695 -5.06 -26.45 -5.29
C MET A 695 -4.10 -26.35 -6.48
N THR A 696 -2.95 -27.01 -6.42
CA THR A 696 -1.91 -26.89 -7.47
C THR A 696 -2.20 -27.74 -8.70
N MET A 697 -2.91 -28.86 -8.53
CA MET A 697 -3.38 -29.73 -9.62
C MET A 697 -4.70 -29.25 -10.24
N ARG A 698 -5.27 -28.13 -9.77
CA ARG A 698 -6.55 -27.55 -10.23
C ARG A 698 -7.73 -28.53 -10.12
N LEU A 699 -7.77 -29.28 -9.03
CA LEU A 699 -8.90 -30.13 -8.64
C LEU A 699 -9.92 -29.27 -7.87
N ASP A 700 -10.45 -28.26 -8.56
CA ASP A 700 -11.22 -27.17 -7.94
C ASP A 700 -12.51 -27.67 -7.28
N HIS A 701 -13.13 -28.72 -7.85
CA HIS A 701 -14.36 -29.30 -7.34
C HIS A 701 -14.11 -30.02 -6.00
N GLU A 702 -13.09 -30.86 -5.93
CA GLU A 702 -12.66 -31.58 -4.74
C GLU A 702 -12.18 -30.62 -3.66
N TYR A 703 -11.40 -29.61 -4.04
CA TYR A 703 -10.95 -28.56 -3.15
C TYR A 703 -12.13 -27.82 -2.51
N ALA A 704 -13.08 -27.33 -3.32
CA ALA A 704 -14.26 -26.63 -2.81
C ALA A 704 -15.10 -27.49 -1.85
N GLN A 705 -15.25 -28.79 -2.14
CA GLN A 705 -15.93 -29.72 -1.25
C GLN A 705 -15.21 -29.89 0.08
N VAL A 706 -13.88 -30.00 0.07
CA VAL A 706 -13.07 -30.09 1.28
C VAL A 706 -13.21 -28.82 2.11
N VAL A 707 -13.03 -27.64 1.52
CA VAL A 707 -13.14 -26.35 2.23
C VAL A 707 -14.53 -26.16 2.83
N TRP A 708 -15.59 -26.47 2.08
CA TRP A 708 -16.96 -26.41 2.58
C TRP A 708 -17.18 -27.31 3.80
N ARG A 709 -16.65 -28.54 3.78
CA ARG A 709 -16.74 -29.48 4.90
C ARG A 709 -15.95 -29.02 6.13
N VAL A 710 -14.78 -28.41 5.94
CA VAL A 710 -14.02 -27.76 7.02
C VAL A 710 -14.88 -26.65 7.66
N ALA A 711 -15.50 -25.79 6.85
CA ALA A 711 -16.35 -24.70 7.35
C ALA A 711 -17.57 -25.21 8.14
N MET A 712 -18.24 -26.27 7.65
CA MET A 712 -19.34 -26.92 8.38
C MET A 712 -18.89 -27.45 9.74
N GLN A 713 -17.70 -28.04 9.83
CA GLN A 713 -17.17 -28.56 11.08
C GLN A 713 -16.81 -27.45 12.07
N ILE A 714 -16.26 -26.33 11.59
CA ILE A 714 -16.04 -25.13 12.42
C ILE A 714 -17.37 -24.63 12.98
N ALA A 715 -18.39 -24.49 12.13
CA ALA A 715 -19.70 -24.02 12.55
C ALA A 715 -20.34 -24.96 13.59
N GLN A 716 -20.23 -26.27 13.39
CA GLN A 716 -20.70 -27.27 14.35
C GLN A 716 -19.97 -27.16 15.69
N MET A 717 -18.63 -27.09 15.68
CA MET A 717 -17.83 -26.90 16.89
C MET A 717 -18.26 -25.64 17.64
N CYS A 718 -18.44 -24.52 16.96
CA CYS A 718 -18.91 -23.29 17.60
C CYS A 718 -20.33 -23.41 18.19
N GLN A 719 -21.19 -24.27 17.63
CA GLN A 719 -22.55 -24.49 18.16
C GLN A 719 -22.56 -25.44 19.37
N GLU A 720 -21.67 -26.43 19.40
CA GLU A 720 -21.66 -27.51 20.40
C GLU A 720 -20.78 -27.22 21.60
N GLN A 721 -19.67 -26.51 21.42
CA GLN A 721 -18.68 -26.26 22.47
C GLN A 721 -18.28 -24.78 22.55
N THR A 722 -17.78 -24.38 23.72
CA THR A 722 -17.15 -23.07 23.96
C THR A 722 -15.74 -23.30 24.50
N VAL A 723 -14.76 -22.65 23.88
CA VAL A 723 -13.38 -22.64 24.38
C VAL A 723 -13.18 -21.35 25.17
N GLU A 724 -12.91 -21.47 26.47
CA GLU A 724 -12.70 -20.32 27.35
C GLU A 724 -11.48 -19.52 26.89
N PRO A 725 -11.55 -18.18 26.84
CA PRO A 725 -10.41 -17.35 26.47
C PRO A 725 -9.35 -17.40 27.59
N ASP A 726 -8.11 -17.65 27.20
CA ASP A 726 -6.93 -17.59 28.06
C ASP A 726 -5.78 -17.04 27.21
N VAL A 727 -5.47 -15.76 27.39
CA VAL A 727 -4.44 -15.06 26.62
C VAL A 727 -3.12 -15.17 27.41
N PRO A 728 -2.09 -15.86 26.88
CA PRO A 728 -0.82 -15.97 27.57
C PRO A 728 -0.22 -14.59 27.82
N LEU A 729 0.30 -14.36 29.04
CA LEU A 729 0.92 -13.08 29.41
C LEU A 729 2.21 -12.83 28.64
N THR A 730 2.98 -13.89 28.38
CA THR A 730 4.20 -13.83 27.56
C THR A 730 4.39 -15.10 26.74
N ALA A 731 5.14 -14.99 25.65
CA ALA A 731 5.57 -16.15 24.87
C ALA A 731 6.48 -17.11 25.65
N TYR A 732 7.12 -16.65 26.73
CA TYR A 732 8.01 -17.47 27.56
C TYR A 732 7.25 -18.54 28.37
N ASP A 733 5.93 -18.38 28.53
CA ASP A 733 5.08 -19.32 29.25
C ASP A 733 4.66 -20.54 28.39
N LEU A 734 4.94 -20.49 27.08
CA LEU A 734 4.56 -21.48 26.07
C LEU A 734 5.68 -22.49 25.82
N LYS A 735 5.30 -23.75 25.64
CA LYS A 735 6.19 -24.90 25.46
C LYS A 735 6.25 -25.34 24.01
N ASP A 736 7.40 -25.86 23.61
CA ASP A 736 7.51 -26.66 22.39
C ASP A 736 6.92 -28.05 22.68
N THR A 737 5.74 -28.32 22.15
CA THR A 737 4.99 -29.56 22.36
C THR A 737 5.30 -30.65 21.34
N PHE A 738 6.09 -30.35 20.30
CA PHE A 738 6.44 -31.30 19.25
C PHE A 738 7.84 -31.92 19.44
N SER A 739 8.63 -31.36 20.37
CA SER A 739 10.01 -31.77 20.71
C SER A 739 10.12 -32.79 21.84
#